data_AF-A0ABD0SJX0-F1
#
_entry.id   AF-A0ABD0SJX0-F1
#
_cell.length_a   1.000
_cell.length_b   1.000
_cell.length_c   1.000
_cell.angle_alpha   90.00
_cell.angle_beta   90.00
_cell.angle_gamma   90.00
#
_symmetry.space_group_name_H-M   'P 1'
#
loop_
_entity.id
_entity.type
_entity.pdbx_description
1 polymer ?
#
loop_
_entity_poly.entity_id
_entity_poly.type
_entity_poly.pdbx_seq_one_letter_code
_entity_poly.pdbx_strand_id
1 'polypeptide(L)'
;MASKQDNNDDDSFIILGTSPGTSLDVKCGSANGDVQLEKSNLEDALKDLSDEANMAYKAHFQLGDCPSPASMMVASTIVTDETTTEELQKRFGELLDENVILKETLKQNNDSMKEQFLLIASCQEDMLRTQVLHKEKFEETKELVERLRSENKKLKADLIRKVEAEAQTTDSIDSKSGPSSGLEFVTSPDDDTINKLTAQLELIEKQRRQVLVENEKLTWQKESLEHIVDATSKERDELKEKLQKLELQISSKDNEYSSQISSLKSTVQDLHGKLQSANSISSISSEEMTKRDAQIQALEAKVARLQTELKESQLRVWDLENVRLEFSKHKSDLSETTRLYKEQIQELQNRLKDAQITVFQPVRLSLSTEREDSPQSESGALMANVRLYDRTLKHLADIMNALTNGLTDSLVATLGLVASLHDFKLEKTTVDQFKSGLGEVKQQLEKQHNNALGYVVQVRSTLSIFEGIFKDYNELLKKTLTKQEHHPPSPNVEALTSALLARADEIQALQADIKQLRDDKEDTQVLKAQLDLYRSDFDAEREAREKMACEKENIMVDLRSAQRRIQELVLQLEEVRKVNPDIFWAATAQRNPQPNASAPRQAASGSRATSSASSSSTSTRGASNGATRKTIYTCPKCMRFKCESYSVMEDHLDYCLNRNDEVSCNPI
;
A
#
# COMPACT_ATOMS: atom_id res chain seq x y z
N MET A 1 63.46 -18.08 -13.73
CA MET A 1 63.13 -16.70 -14.20
C MET A 1 61.64 -16.51 -14.00
N ALA A 2 61.27 -15.76 -12.98
CA ALA A 2 59.90 -15.56 -12.55
C ALA A 2 59.37 -14.25 -13.15
N SER A 3 58.21 -14.30 -13.80
CA SER A 3 57.49 -13.14 -14.30
C SER A 3 56.59 -12.60 -13.19
N LYS A 4 56.87 -11.37 -12.75
CA LYS A 4 55.98 -10.58 -11.90
C LYS A 4 54.80 -10.09 -12.74
N GLN A 5 53.60 -10.23 -12.19
CA GLN A 5 52.39 -9.64 -12.72
C GLN A 5 51.85 -8.74 -11.60
N ASP A 6 51.91 -7.42 -11.85
CA ASP A 6 51.45 -6.39 -10.94
C ASP A 6 49.91 -6.33 -10.99
N ASN A 7 49.26 -6.67 -9.88
CA ASN A 7 47.86 -6.36 -9.63
C ASN A 7 47.80 -5.04 -8.88
N ASN A 8 47.34 -3.99 -9.56
CA ASN A 8 46.89 -2.74 -8.97
C ASN A 8 45.35 -2.79 -8.97
N ASP A 9 44.77 -3.15 -7.83
CA ASP A 9 43.35 -2.92 -7.55
C ASP A 9 43.26 -1.65 -6.71
N ASP A 10 42.71 -0.60 -7.30
CA ASP A 10 42.42 0.69 -6.67
C ASP A 10 41.25 0.55 -5.68
N ASP A 11 41.56 0.63 -4.38
CA ASP A 11 40.59 0.86 -3.30
C ASP A 11 39.97 2.27 -3.47
N SER A 12 38.81 2.35 -4.12
CA SER A 12 37.96 3.54 -4.11
C SER A 12 37.24 3.66 -2.76
N PHE A 13 37.86 4.37 -1.82
CA PHE A 13 37.22 4.87 -0.60
C PHE A 13 36.35 6.09 -0.91
N ILE A 14 35.03 5.99 -0.71
CA ILE A 14 34.14 7.16 -0.72
C ILE A 14 34.22 7.82 0.66
N ILE A 15 34.89 8.97 0.73
CA ILE A 15 34.88 9.87 1.89
C ILE A 15 33.63 10.76 1.76
N LEU A 16 32.59 10.47 2.55
CA LEU A 16 31.46 11.39 2.71
C LEU A 16 31.88 12.52 3.66
N GLY A 17 32.09 13.71 3.09
CA GLY A 17 32.33 14.93 3.83
C GLY A 17 31.12 15.29 4.70
N THR A 18 31.35 15.37 6.01
CA THR A 18 30.44 15.99 6.96
C THR A 18 30.45 17.50 6.73
N SER A 19 29.32 18.05 6.28
CA SER A 19 29.13 19.51 6.28
C SER A 19 28.71 20.00 7.66
N PRO A 20 29.22 21.15 8.14
CA PRO A 20 28.95 21.65 9.48
C PRO A 20 27.54 22.20 9.60
N GLY A 21 26.93 21.97 10.76
CA GLY A 21 25.55 22.32 11.07
C GLY A 21 25.23 23.81 10.97
N THR A 22 23.98 24.07 10.64
CA THR A 22 23.28 25.30 11.03
C THR A 22 22.09 24.89 11.90
N SER A 23 22.26 25.19 13.18
CA SER A 23 21.22 25.15 14.19
C SER A 23 20.21 26.25 13.87
N LEU A 24 18.98 25.86 13.53
CA LEU A 24 17.80 26.70 13.68
C LEU A 24 16.78 25.93 14.49
N ASP A 25 16.95 26.06 15.80
CA ASP A 25 15.96 25.74 16.82
C ASP A 25 14.82 26.76 16.72
N VAL A 26 13.77 26.43 15.96
CA VAL A 26 12.54 27.23 15.90
C VAL A 26 11.44 26.49 16.66
N LYS A 27 11.30 26.93 17.91
CA LYS A 27 10.28 26.53 18.87
C LYS A 27 8.89 26.91 18.34
N CYS A 28 8.13 25.92 17.88
CA CYS A 28 6.77 26.11 17.39
C CYS A 28 5.82 26.24 18.59
N GLY A 29 5.39 27.46 18.90
CA GLY A 29 4.30 27.76 19.81
C GLY A 29 3.00 27.98 19.04
N SER A 30 1.95 27.26 19.41
CA SER A 30 0.59 27.40 18.88
C SER A 30 -0.01 28.79 19.16
N ALA A 31 -0.59 29.44 18.16
CA ALA A 31 -1.83 30.22 18.29
C ALA A 31 -2.36 30.65 16.92
N ASN A 32 -3.68 30.55 16.78
CA ASN A 32 -4.49 31.04 15.67
C ASN A 32 -4.24 32.52 15.38
N GLY A 33 -4.14 32.88 14.10
CA GLY A 33 -4.14 34.27 13.66
C GLY A 33 -3.79 34.40 12.19
N ASP A 34 -4.71 34.96 11.42
CA ASP A 34 -4.58 35.41 10.04
C ASP A 34 -3.34 36.32 9.88
N VAL A 35 -2.36 35.95 9.06
CA VAL A 35 -1.15 36.75 8.81
C VAL A 35 -1.15 37.21 7.35
N GLN A 36 -1.58 38.45 7.16
CA GLN A 36 -1.35 39.23 5.96
C GLN A 36 0.16 39.54 5.90
N LEU A 37 0.88 39.00 4.91
CA LEU A 37 2.30 39.29 4.69
C LEU A 37 2.47 40.78 4.34
N GLU A 38 2.99 41.58 5.28
CA GLU A 38 3.29 42.99 5.03
C GLU A 38 4.44 43.14 4.02
N LYS A 39 4.14 43.84 2.93
CA LYS A 39 5.01 44.17 1.79
C LYS A 39 6.34 44.83 2.20
N SER A 40 6.40 45.46 3.37
CA SER A 40 7.59 46.10 3.95
C SER A 40 8.71 45.12 4.29
N ASN A 41 8.39 43.89 4.72
CA ASN A 41 9.40 42.90 5.09
C ASN A 41 10.12 42.30 3.87
N LEU A 42 9.52 42.39 2.68
CA LEU A 42 10.09 41.89 1.44
C LEU A 42 11.02 42.94 0.79
N GLU A 43 10.74 44.22 0.98
CA GLU A 43 11.59 45.33 0.49
C GLU A 43 12.92 45.45 1.24
N ASP A 44 12.96 45.14 2.54
CA ASP A 44 14.23 45.15 3.30
C ASP A 44 15.14 43.95 2.99
N ALA A 45 14.57 42.78 2.64
CA ALA A 45 15.35 41.63 2.20
C ALA A 45 15.96 41.82 0.79
N LEU A 46 15.40 42.70 -0.03
CA LEU A 46 15.87 43.00 -1.38
C LEU A 46 17.02 44.03 -1.42
N LYS A 47 17.33 44.71 -0.30
CA LYS A 47 18.43 45.69 -0.24
C LYS A 47 19.83 45.07 -0.20
N ASP A 48 19.94 43.81 0.23
CA ASP A 48 21.23 43.13 0.38
C ASP A 48 21.67 42.36 -0.89
N LEU A 49 20.87 42.39 -1.96
CA LEU A 49 21.21 41.78 -3.24
C LEU A 49 22.03 42.75 -4.11
N SER A 50 23.01 42.23 -4.84
CA SER A 50 23.81 43.01 -5.79
C SER A 50 22.91 43.68 -6.84
N ASP A 51 23.32 44.85 -7.34
CA ASP A 51 22.52 45.62 -8.32
C ASP A 51 22.13 44.78 -9.56
N GLU A 52 23.00 43.85 -9.96
CA GLU A 52 22.76 42.89 -11.05
C GLU A 52 21.65 41.88 -10.69
N ALA A 53 21.66 41.33 -9.47
CA ALA A 53 20.65 40.41 -8.97
C ALA A 53 19.32 41.13 -8.71
N ASN A 54 19.38 42.39 -8.25
CA ASN A 54 18.21 43.23 -8.02
C ASN A 54 17.56 43.67 -9.35
N MET A 55 18.37 43.95 -10.38
CA MET A 55 17.91 44.20 -11.76
C MET A 55 17.31 42.93 -12.38
N ALA A 56 17.93 41.76 -12.18
CA ALA A 56 17.38 40.48 -12.65
C ALA A 56 16.06 40.12 -11.95
N TYR A 57 15.95 40.39 -10.64
CA TYR A 57 14.74 40.14 -9.86
C TYR A 57 13.61 41.10 -10.26
N LYS A 58 13.91 42.40 -10.45
CA LYS A 58 12.96 43.41 -10.98
C LYS A 58 12.57 43.15 -12.43
N ALA A 59 13.45 42.57 -13.24
CA ALA A 59 13.14 42.18 -14.61
C ALA A 59 12.23 40.93 -14.69
N HIS A 60 12.36 40.01 -13.73
CA HIS A 60 11.56 38.78 -13.69
C HIS A 60 10.16 38.94 -13.09
N PHE A 61 9.95 39.91 -12.18
CA PHE A 61 8.70 40.07 -11.44
C PHE A 61 8.15 41.51 -11.52
N GLN A 62 7.92 42.04 -12.72
CA GLN A 62 7.29 43.35 -12.92
C GLN A 62 5.93 43.43 -12.22
N LEU A 63 5.91 43.98 -10.99
CA LEU A 63 4.71 44.35 -10.21
C LEU A 63 4.21 45.77 -10.57
N GLY A 64 4.31 46.14 -11.86
CA GLY A 64 3.78 47.38 -12.40
C GLY A 64 3.16 47.12 -13.76
N ASP A 65 1.90 47.52 -13.91
CA ASP A 65 0.95 47.22 -14.99
C ASP A 65 1.37 47.76 -16.38
N CYS A 66 2.51 47.35 -16.91
CA CYS A 66 2.91 47.65 -18.29
C CYS A 66 3.49 46.38 -18.92
N PRO A 67 2.80 45.77 -19.90
CA PRO A 67 3.29 44.53 -20.51
C PRO A 67 4.63 44.78 -21.21
N SER A 68 5.57 43.85 -20.96
CA SER A 68 6.90 43.80 -21.58
C SER A 68 6.84 44.02 -23.10
N PRO A 69 7.81 44.74 -23.71
CA PRO A 69 7.92 44.90 -25.17
C PRO A 69 7.92 43.57 -25.94
N ALA A 70 8.39 42.47 -25.31
CA ALA A 70 8.32 41.13 -25.89
C ALA A 70 6.87 40.60 -25.94
N SER A 71 6.06 40.87 -24.90
CA SER A 71 4.63 40.53 -24.88
C SER A 71 3.81 41.37 -25.86
N MET A 72 4.16 42.66 -26.06
CA MET A 72 3.55 43.49 -27.11
C MET A 72 3.91 43.05 -28.52
N MET A 73 5.15 42.57 -28.74
CA MET A 73 5.54 42.05 -30.05
C MET A 73 4.83 40.73 -30.37
N VAL A 74 4.64 39.82 -29.40
CA VAL A 74 3.85 38.59 -29.60
C VAL A 74 2.37 38.90 -29.83
N ALA A 75 1.80 39.88 -29.14
CA ALA A 75 0.43 40.33 -29.41
C ALA A 75 0.30 40.96 -30.82
N SER A 76 1.33 41.67 -31.31
CA SER A 76 1.32 42.27 -32.65
C SER A 76 1.47 41.24 -33.78
N THR A 77 2.06 40.07 -33.55
CA THR A 77 2.10 38.99 -34.55
C THR A 77 0.81 38.18 -34.63
N ILE A 78 -0.05 38.25 -33.61
CA ILE A 78 -1.35 37.54 -33.57
C ILE A 78 -2.45 38.37 -34.24
N VAL A 79 -2.32 39.70 -34.29
CA VAL A 79 -3.25 40.58 -35.01
C VAL A 79 -2.79 40.74 -36.47
N THR A 80 -3.04 39.74 -37.30
CA THR A 80 -3.06 39.93 -38.75
C THR A 80 -4.47 40.36 -39.17
N ASP A 81 -4.57 41.29 -40.14
CA ASP A 81 -5.79 42.01 -40.56
C ASP A 81 -6.99 41.13 -41.01
N GLU A 82 -6.84 39.80 -41.04
CA GLU A 82 -7.88 38.84 -41.44
C GLU A 82 -8.53 38.07 -40.28
N THR A 83 -8.04 38.19 -39.04
CA THR A 83 -8.62 37.47 -37.89
C THR A 83 -9.65 38.33 -37.17
N THR A 84 -10.86 37.79 -37.04
CA THR A 84 -11.96 38.52 -36.39
C THR A 84 -11.68 38.69 -34.89
N THR A 85 -12.16 39.78 -34.28
CA THR A 85 -11.93 40.05 -32.85
C THR A 85 -12.43 38.92 -31.94
N GLU A 86 -13.43 38.15 -32.39
CA GLU A 86 -13.93 36.95 -31.69
C GLU A 86 -12.93 35.79 -31.71
N GLU A 87 -12.24 35.53 -32.82
CA GLU A 87 -11.22 34.47 -32.90
C GLU A 87 -10.00 34.80 -32.03
N LEU A 88 -9.61 36.08 -31.98
CA LEU A 88 -8.55 36.55 -31.11
C LEU A 88 -8.91 36.37 -29.63
N GLN A 89 -10.16 36.69 -29.27
CA GLN A 89 -10.68 36.55 -27.92
C GLN A 89 -10.80 35.07 -27.50
N LYS A 90 -11.17 34.19 -28.44
CA LYS A 90 -11.17 32.75 -28.23
C LYS A 90 -9.77 32.19 -28.02
N ARG A 91 -8.79 32.59 -28.84
CA ARG A 91 -7.36 32.22 -28.69
C ARG A 91 -6.79 32.68 -27.34
N PHE A 92 -7.16 33.87 -26.89
CA PHE A 92 -6.78 34.35 -25.55
C PHE A 92 -7.42 33.52 -24.44
N GLY A 93 -8.68 33.11 -24.59
CA GLY A 93 -9.34 32.19 -23.66
C GLY A 93 -8.62 30.84 -23.58
N GLU A 94 -8.30 30.24 -24.73
CA GLU A 94 -7.57 28.96 -24.81
C GLU A 94 -6.19 29.06 -24.15
N LEU A 95 -5.45 30.16 -24.36
CA LEU A 95 -4.16 30.41 -23.71
C LEU A 95 -4.28 30.59 -22.19
N LEU A 96 -5.35 31.23 -21.70
CA LEU A 96 -5.60 31.36 -20.27
C LEU A 96 -5.92 30.00 -19.64
N ASP A 97 -6.75 29.19 -20.29
CA ASP A 97 -7.08 27.84 -19.83
C ASP A 97 -5.83 26.95 -19.81
N GLU A 98 -5.00 27.02 -20.85
CA GLU A 98 -3.71 26.30 -20.89
C GLU A 98 -2.77 26.78 -19.77
N ASN A 99 -2.73 28.08 -19.47
CA ASN A 99 -1.94 28.61 -18.37
C ASN A 99 -2.43 28.10 -17.00
N VAL A 100 -3.74 27.98 -16.80
CA VAL A 100 -4.35 27.41 -15.59
C VAL A 100 -3.99 25.94 -15.46
N ILE A 101 -4.10 25.16 -16.54
CA ILE A 101 -3.74 23.74 -16.55
C ILE A 101 -2.24 23.55 -16.25
N LEU A 102 -1.37 24.37 -16.83
CA LEU A 102 0.06 24.33 -16.56
C LEU A 102 0.38 24.67 -15.11
N LYS A 103 -0.27 25.68 -14.52
CA LYS A 103 -0.11 26.01 -13.10
C LYS A 103 -0.55 24.87 -12.19
N GLU A 104 -1.68 24.23 -12.47
CA GLU A 104 -2.16 23.10 -11.67
C GLU A 104 -1.25 21.87 -11.83
N THR A 105 -0.77 21.59 -13.04
CA THR A 105 0.18 20.50 -13.28
C THR A 105 1.50 20.74 -12.54
N LEU A 106 2.01 21.98 -12.55
CA LEU A 106 3.22 22.34 -11.83
C LEU A 106 3.03 22.21 -10.31
N LYS A 107 1.86 22.61 -9.80
CA LYS A 107 1.49 22.44 -8.39
C LYS A 107 1.43 20.97 -7.99
N GLN A 108 0.77 20.13 -8.79
CA GLN A 108 0.73 18.68 -8.56
C GLN A 108 2.12 18.05 -8.62
N ASN A 109 2.99 18.47 -9.54
CA ASN A 109 4.37 18.00 -9.61
C ASN A 109 5.16 18.40 -8.35
N ASN A 110 4.99 19.64 -7.89
CA ASN A 110 5.60 20.13 -6.65
C ASN A 110 5.10 19.37 -5.41
N ASP A 111 3.81 19.06 -5.34
CA ASP A 111 3.24 18.31 -4.21
C ASP A 111 3.68 16.84 -4.23
N SER A 112 3.73 16.21 -5.41
CA SER A 112 4.32 14.87 -5.57
C SER A 112 5.80 14.82 -5.19
N MET A 113 6.58 15.84 -5.57
CA MET A 113 7.97 15.94 -5.12
C MET A 113 8.07 16.08 -3.60
N LYS A 114 7.21 16.89 -2.95
CA LYS A 114 7.18 17.01 -1.48
C LYS A 114 6.88 15.67 -0.82
N GLU A 115 5.91 14.91 -1.34
CA GLU A 115 5.58 13.57 -0.82
C GLU A 115 6.77 12.61 -0.95
N GLN A 116 7.46 12.61 -2.10
CA GLN A 116 8.68 11.82 -2.27
C GLN A 116 9.79 12.25 -1.30
N PHE A 117 9.97 13.56 -1.08
CA PHE A 117 10.92 14.07 -0.09
C PHE A 117 10.58 13.63 1.32
N LEU A 118 9.30 13.65 1.71
CA LEU A 118 8.85 13.17 3.02
C LEU A 118 9.07 11.67 3.19
N LEU A 119 8.83 10.87 2.15
CA LEU A 119 9.07 9.43 2.16
C LEU A 119 10.57 9.10 2.27
N ILE A 120 11.41 9.84 1.56
CA ILE A 120 12.88 9.70 1.68
C ILE A 120 13.33 10.10 3.09
N ALA A 121 12.80 11.19 3.64
CA ALA A 121 13.11 11.62 5.00
C ALA A 121 12.69 10.58 6.04
N SER A 122 11.50 9.97 5.92
CA SER A 122 11.06 8.91 6.84
C SER A 122 11.92 7.66 6.73
N CYS A 123 12.32 7.26 5.52
CA CYS A 123 13.22 6.13 5.31
C CYS A 123 14.62 6.38 5.93
N GLN A 124 15.14 7.60 5.79
CA GLN A 124 16.39 8.00 6.43
C GLN A 124 16.28 7.98 7.95
N GLU A 125 15.16 8.44 8.50
CA GLU A 125 14.89 8.40 9.94
C GLU A 125 14.82 6.97 10.46
N ASP A 126 14.11 6.07 9.78
CA ASP A 126 14.01 4.65 10.14
C ASP A 126 15.37 3.93 10.08
N MET A 127 16.19 4.26 9.07
CA MET A 127 17.56 3.77 8.97
C MET A 127 18.40 4.24 10.17
N LEU A 128 18.31 5.53 10.54
CA LEU A 128 19.01 6.07 11.71
C LEU A 128 18.53 5.43 13.02
N ARG A 129 17.22 5.26 13.21
CA ARG A 129 16.67 4.56 14.39
C ARG A 129 17.19 3.13 14.47
N THR A 130 17.24 2.42 13.35
CA THR A 130 17.78 1.06 13.30
C THR A 130 19.26 1.02 13.66
N GLN A 131 20.06 1.98 13.17
CA GLN A 131 21.47 2.10 13.54
C GLN A 131 21.67 2.41 15.02
N VAL A 132 20.85 3.29 15.61
CA VAL A 132 20.88 3.60 17.05
C VAL A 132 20.53 2.36 17.86
N LEU A 133 19.48 1.63 17.50
CA LEU A 133 19.08 0.38 18.16
C LEU A 133 20.17 -0.69 18.08
N HIS A 134 20.82 -0.84 16.93
CA HIS A 134 21.95 -1.77 16.79
C HIS A 134 23.15 -1.36 17.66
N LYS A 135 23.43 -0.06 17.75
CA LYS A 135 24.48 0.48 18.61
C LYS A 135 24.18 0.25 20.09
N GLU A 136 22.93 0.46 20.51
CA GLU A 136 22.48 0.20 21.89
C GLU A 136 22.61 -1.29 22.23
N LYS A 137 22.10 -2.19 21.39
CA LYS A 137 22.28 -3.65 21.57
C LYS A 137 23.74 -4.07 21.63
N PHE A 138 24.60 -3.42 20.84
CA PHE A 138 26.04 -3.69 20.87
C PHE A 138 26.66 -3.24 22.19
N GLU A 139 26.29 -2.07 22.71
CA GLU A 139 26.79 -1.59 24.01
C GLU A 139 26.27 -2.44 25.17
N GLU A 140 24.99 -2.84 25.17
CA GLU A 140 24.43 -3.78 26.15
C GLU A 140 25.19 -5.12 26.15
N THR A 141 25.50 -5.64 24.95
CA THR A 141 26.28 -6.87 24.79
C THR A 141 27.70 -6.68 25.36
N LYS A 142 28.32 -5.54 25.09
CA LYS A 142 29.65 -5.20 25.59
C LYS A 142 29.67 -5.07 27.12
N GLU A 143 28.68 -4.39 27.71
CA GLU A 143 28.52 -4.30 29.17
C GLU A 143 28.28 -5.66 29.82
N LEU A 144 27.50 -6.54 29.18
CA LEU A 144 27.30 -7.90 29.65
C LEU A 144 28.62 -8.68 29.64
N VAL A 145 29.41 -8.56 28.57
CA VAL A 145 30.74 -9.18 28.49
C VAL A 145 31.70 -8.62 29.55
N GLU A 146 31.68 -7.32 29.83
CA GLU A 146 32.50 -6.71 30.88
C GLU A 146 32.09 -7.15 32.29
N ARG A 147 30.78 -7.27 32.55
CA ARG A 147 30.25 -7.84 33.80
C ARG A 147 30.73 -9.28 33.99
N LEU A 148 30.59 -10.12 32.96
CA LEU A 148 31.04 -11.51 32.99
C LEU A 148 32.57 -11.62 33.17
N ARG A 149 33.36 -10.70 32.59
CA ARG A 149 34.81 -10.65 32.81
C ARG A 149 35.17 -10.25 34.24
N SER A 150 34.47 -9.28 34.80
CA SER A 150 34.68 -8.82 36.18
C SER A 150 34.30 -9.88 37.19
N GLU A 151 33.19 -10.57 36.96
CA GLU A 151 32.75 -11.71 37.76
C GLU A 151 33.77 -12.87 37.67
N ASN A 152 34.23 -13.21 36.47
CA ASN A 152 35.30 -14.21 36.29
C ASN A 152 36.58 -13.82 37.04
N LYS A 153 36.97 -12.54 37.02
CA LYS A 153 38.14 -12.05 37.77
C LYS A 153 37.94 -12.18 39.28
N LYS A 154 36.74 -11.85 39.78
CA LYS A 154 36.39 -11.98 41.20
C LYS A 154 36.37 -13.44 41.64
N LEU A 155 35.72 -14.31 40.87
CA LEU A 155 35.70 -15.76 41.13
C LEU A 155 37.10 -16.34 41.15
N LYS A 156 37.99 -15.96 40.23
CA LYS A 156 39.40 -16.36 40.26
C LYS A 156 40.13 -15.90 41.52
N ALA A 157 39.94 -14.65 41.94
CA ALA A 157 40.56 -14.12 43.16
C ALA A 157 40.03 -14.79 44.44
N ASP A 158 38.73 -15.08 44.51
CA ASP A 158 38.12 -15.80 45.62
C ASP A 158 38.60 -17.26 45.67
N LEU A 159 38.83 -17.88 44.52
CA LEU A 159 39.40 -19.22 44.41
C LEU A 159 40.86 -19.25 44.91
N ILE A 160 41.68 -18.26 44.54
CA ILE A 160 43.06 -18.13 45.05
C ILE A 160 43.06 -17.92 46.57
N ARG A 161 42.21 -17.03 47.11
CA ARG A 161 42.12 -16.79 48.56
C ARG A 161 41.72 -18.04 49.34
N LYS A 162 40.81 -18.85 48.80
CA LYS A 162 40.44 -20.13 49.43
C LYS A 162 41.62 -21.11 49.44
N VAL A 163 42.34 -21.23 48.34
CA VAL A 163 43.53 -22.08 48.25
C VAL A 163 44.65 -21.62 49.21
N GLU A 164 44.87 -20.31 49.34
CA GLU A 164 45.86 -19.76 50.28
C GLU A 164 45.45 -19.93 51.75
N ALA A 165 44.16 -19.79 52.07
CA ALA A 165 43.63 -20.03 53.42
C ALA A 165 43.75 -21.50 53.84
N GLU A 166 43.53 -22.43 52.90
CA GLU A 166 43.72 -23.88 53.13
C GLU A 166 45.20 -24.24 53.34
N ALA A 167 46.13 -23.55 52.67
CA ALA A 167 47.57 -23.76 52.81
C ALA A 167 48.16 -23.24 54.15
N GLN A 168 47.59 -22.18 54.74
CA GLN A 168 48.04 -21.65 56.05
C GLN A 168 47.53 -22.46 57.25
N THR A 169 46.45 -23.25 57.09
CA THR A 169 45.97 -24.17 58.13
C THR A 169 46.81 -25.43 58.31
N THR A 170 47.78 -25.69 57.44
CA THR A 170 48.63 -26.91 57.48
C THR A 170 50.03 -26.72 58.08
N ASP A 171 50.47 -25.50 58.41
CA ASP A 171 51.85 -25.19 58.84
C ASP A 171 52.02 -24.87 60.35
N SER A 172 51.12 -25.33 61.23
CA SER A 172 51.25 -25.12 62.69
C SER A 172 50.97 -26.35 63.56
N ILE A 173 51.35 -27.54 63.12
CA ILE A 173 51.43 -28.71 64.02
C ILE A 173 52.74 -29.44 63.76
N ASP A 174 53.81 -28.95 64.39
CA ASP A 174 54.98 -29.76 64.67
C ASP A 174 55.31 -29.63 66.16
N SER A 175 55.43 -30.78 66.83
CA SER A 175 55.88 -31.03 68.22
C SER A 175 54.84 -31.45 69.27
N LYS A 176 55.11 -32.64 69.85
CA LYS A 176 54.82 -33.16 71.21
C LYS A 176 53.65 -34.15 71.42
N SER A 177 54.00 -35.43 71.31
CA SER A 177 53.93 -36.48 72.35
C SER A 177 52.65 -36.67 73.20
N GLY A 178 51.92 -37.75 72.90
CA GLY A 178 51.30 -38.66 73.88
C GLY A 178 50.03 -38.19 74.63
N PRO A 179 49.33 -39.10 75.33
CA PRO A 179 48.14 -39.79 74.82
C PRO A 179 46.83 -39.37 75.54
N SER A 180 45.70 -39.85 75.00
CA SER A 180 44.36 -39.93 75.62
C SER A 180 43.33 -38.85 75.23
N SER A 181 42.16 -39.37 74.80
CA SER A 181 40.82 -38.78 74.90
C SER A 181 40.51 -37.53 74.06
N GLY A 182 39.61 -37.68 73.08
CA GLY A 182 38.99 -36.57 72.37
C GLY A 182 38.63 -36.90 70.93
N LEU A 183 37.70 -37.83 70.74
CA LEU A 183 37.00 -38.05 69.47
C LEU A 183 36.06 -36.85 69.24
N GLU A 184 36.55 -35.77 68.62
CA GLU A 184 35.69 -34.76 67.99
C GLU A 184 35.84 -34.83 66.47
N PHE A 185 34.80 -35.43 65.91
CA PHE A 185 34.45 -35.52 64.51
C PHE A 185 34.22 -34.10 63.97
N VAL A 186 35.24 -33.47 63.40
CA VAL A 186 35.10 -32.18 62.69
C VAL A 186 34.43 -32.46 61.34
N THR A 187 33.10 -32.44 61.42
CA THR A 187 32.08 -32.07 60.42
C THR A 187 32.50 -32.09 58.96
N SER A 188 31.89 -33.03 58.22
CA SER A 188 31.71 -32.97 56.77
C SER A 188 31.27 -31.58 56.32
N PRO A 189 31.67 -31.11 55.12
CA PRO A 189 31.14 -29.88 54.54
C PRO A 189 29.62 -29.86 54.71
N ASP A 190 29.07 -28.81 55.32
CA ASP A 190 27.63 -28.70 55.59
C ASP A 190 26.85 -29.05 54.30
N ASP A 191 25.97 -30.05 54.36
CA ASP A 191 25.17 -30.52 53.22
C ASP A 191 24.48 -29.36 52.48
N ASP A 192 24.20 -28.26 53.18
CA ASP A 192 23.67 -27.01 52.62
C ASP A 192 24.57 -26.35 51.56
N THR A 193 25.89 -26.41 51.72
CA THR A 193 26.83 -25.87 50.71
C THR A 193 26.87 -26.75 49.47
N ILE A 194 26.82 -28.08 49.64
CA ILE A 194 26.73 -29.04 48.54
C ILE A 194 25.40 -28.87 47.80
N ASN A 195 24.29 -28.68 48.51
CA ASN A 195 22.97 -28.44 47.93
C ASN A 195 22.90 -27.12 47.15
N LYS A 196 23.51 -26.03 47.69
CA LYS A 196 23.58 -24.74 46.98
C LYS A 196 24.41 -24.81 45.70
N LEU A 197 25.56 -25.49 45.73
CA LEU A 197 26.38 -25.69 44.53
C LEU A 197 25.70 -26.58 43.50
N THR A 198 25.00 -27.64 43.94
CA THR A 198 24.20 -28.51 43.07
C THR A 198 23.07 -27.71 42.38
N ALA A 199 22.34 -26.87 43.12
CA ALA A 199 21.29 -26.02 42.55
C ALA A 199 21.84 -24.96 41.58
N GLN A 200 23.00 -24.37 41.88
CA GLN A 200 23.67 -23.44 40.97
C GLN A 200 24.14 -24.13 39.69
N LEU A 201 24.70 -25.33 39.79
CA LEU A 201 25.07 -26.14 38.63
C LEU A 201 23.85 -26.50 37.78
N GLU A 202 22.73 -26.87 38.40
CA GLU A 202 21.48 -27.17 37.68
C GLU A 202 20.94 -25.94 36.94
N LEU A 203 21.02 -24.74 37.54
CA LEU A 203 20.63 -23.49 36.89
C LEU A 203 21.52 -23.16 35.69
N ILE A 204 22.85 -23.31 35.85
CA ILE A 204 23.81 -23.10 34.76
C ILE A 204 23.58 -24.12 33.63
N GLU A 205 23.33 -25.38 33.96
CA GLU A 205 23.02 -26.44 33.00
C GLU A 205 21.73 -26.10 32.24
N LYS A 206 20.71 -25.56 32.92
CA LYS A 206 19.47 -25.11 32.30
C LYS A 206 19.69 -23.93 31.36
N GLN A 207 20.46 -22.92 31.78
CA GLN A 207 20.83 -21.78 30.91
C GLN A 207 21.64 -22.24 29.69
N ARG A 208 22.58 -23.18 29.86
CA ARG A 208 23.35 -23.77 28.77
C ARG A 208 22.45 -24.49 27.76
N ARG A 209 21.47 -25.27 28.22
CA ARG A 209 20.48 -25.93 27.35
C ARG A 209 19.62 -24.91 26.61
N GLN A 210 19.21 -23.82 27.26
CA GLN A 210 18.47 -22.75 26.63
C GLN A 210 19.27 -22.09 25.49
N VAL A 211 20.54 -21.74 25.74
CA VAL A 211 21.42 -21.16 24.72
C VAL A 211 21.67 -22.12 23.56
N LEU A 212 21.78 -23.43 23.81
CA LEU A 212 21.90 -24.43 22.75
C LEU A 212 20.66 -24.46 21.85
N VAL A 213 19.46 -24.44 22.43
CA VAL A 213 18.20 -24.40 21.67
C VAL A 213 18.07 -23.10 20.88
N GLU A 214 18.47 -21.96 21.44
CA GLU A 214 18.46 -20.68 20.73
C GLU A 214 19.48 -20.65 19.59
N ASN A 215 20.66 -21.24 19.76
CA ASN A 215 21.67 -21.33 18.72
C ASN A 215 21.24 -22.26 17.57
N GLU A 216 20.58 -23.38 17.90
CA GLU A 216 19.96 -24.26 16.90
C GLU A 216 18.85 -23.52 16.13
N LYS A 217 17.99 -22.76 16.82
CA LYS A 217 16.98 -21.91 16.18
C LYS A 217 17.59 -20.86 15.25
N LEU A 218 18.67 -20.19 15.67
CA LEU A 218 19.40 -19.23 14.83
C LEU A 218 20.04 -19.90 13.62
N THR A 219 20.54 -21.13 13.77
CA THR A 219 21.11 -21.92 12.67
C THR A 219 20.03 -22.24 11.64
N TRP A 220 18.85 -22.71 12.07
CA TRP A 220 17.70 -22.92 11.20
C TRP A 220 17.23 -21.64 10.49
N GLN A 221 17.21 -20.51 11.20
CA GLN A 221 16.86 -19.21 10.60
C GLN A 221 17.88 -18.79 9.54
N LYS A 222 19.18 -19.01 9.80
CA LYS A 222 20.25 -18.74 8.84
C LYS A 222 20.11 -19.59 7.58
N GLU A 223 19.92 -20.90 7.72
CA GLU A 223 19.71 -21.82 6.58
C GLU A 223 18.46 -21.44 5.78
N SER A 224 17.38 -21.07 6.46
CA SER A 224 16.17 -20.58 5.80
C SER A 224 16.41 -19.29 5.00
N LEU A 225 17.20 -18.35 5.54
CA LEU A 225 17.54 -17.11 4.84
C LEU A 225 18.47 -17.38 3.65
N GLU A 226 19.44 -18.29 3.78
CA GLU A 226 20.30 -18.72 2.67
C GLU A 226 19.46 -19.30 1.51
N HIS A 227 18.48 -20.16 1.81
CA HIS A 227 17.56 -20.67 0.79
C HIS A 227 16.72 -19.59 0.09
N ILE A 228 16.26 -18.57 0.83
CA ILE A 228 15.53 -17.43 0.25
C ILE A 228 16.45 -16.61 -0.65
N VAL A 229 17.69 -16.36 -0.23
CA VAL A 229 18.69 -15.63 -1.03
C VAL A 229 19.02 -16.40 -2.32
N ASP A 230 19.19 -17.72 -2.26
CA ASP A 230 19.45 -18.55 -3.44
C ASP A 230 18.26 -18.56 -4.41
N ALA A 231 17.04 -18.68 -3.89
CA ALA A 231 15.82 -18.64 -4.70
C ALA A 231 15.65 -17.29 -5.40
N THR A 232 15.81 -16.18 -4.67
CA THR A 232 15.70 -14.83 -5.22
C THR A 232 16.83 -14.50 -6.19
N SER A 233 18.05 -14.99 -5.95
CA SER A 233 19.18 -14.88 -6.88
C SER A 233 18.88 -15.61 -8.19
N LYS A 234 18.32 -16.83 -8.12
CA LYS A 234 17.93 -17.60 -9.31
C LYS A 234 16.83 -16.90 -10.11
N GLU A 235 15.79 -16.39 -9.44
CA GLU A 235 14.72 -15.63 -10.10
C GLU A 235 15.25 -14.38 -10.81
N ARG A 236 16.16 -13.64 -10.18
CA ARG A 236 16.83 -12.48 -10.78
C ARG A 236 17.62 -12.88 -12.03
N ASP A 237 18.35 -13.99 -11.98
CA ASP A 237 19.17 -14.45 -13.11
C ASP A 237 18.28 -14.93 -14.28
N GLU A 238 17.17 -15.62 -14.01
CA GLU A 238 16.15 -15.98 -15.02
C GLU A 238 15.48 -14.74 -15.65
N LEU A 239 15.20 -13.70 -14.86
CA LEU A 239 14.67 -12.44 -15.38
C LEU A 239 15.70 -11.72 -16.25
N LYS A 240 16.97 -11.74 -15.87
CA LYS A 240 18.07 -11.15 -16.65
C LYS A 240 18.23 -11.86 -18.01
N GLU A 241 18.14 -13.19 -18.04
CA GLU A 241 18.15 -13.96 -19.29
C GLU A 241 16.95 -13.64 -20.19
N LYS A 242 15.75 -13.54 -19.62
CA LYS A 242 14.53 -13.15 -20.37
C LYS A 242 14.67 -11.74 -20.95
N LEU A 243 15.23 -10.80 -20.19
CA LEU A 243 15.46 -9.42 -20.64
C LEU A 243 16.45 -9.40 -21.81
N GLN A 244 17.58 -10.11 -21.70
CA GLN A 244 18.56 -10.22 -22.79
C GLN A 244 17.96 -10.84 -24.06
N LYS A 245 17.08 -11.84 -23.91
CA LYS A 245 16.36 -12.46 -25.04
C LYS A 245 15.41 -11.48 -25.72
N LEU A 246 14.69 -10.67 -24.94
CA LEU A 246 13.80 -9.63 -25.47
C LEU A 246 14.58 -8.53 -26.19
N GLU A 247 15.71 -8.08 -25.64
CA GLU A 247 16.60 -7.11 -26.30
C GLU A 247 17.10 -7.63 -27.65
N LEU A 248 17.50 -8.91 -27.72
CA LEU A 248 17.92 -9.54 -28.97
C LEU A 248 16.79 -9.63 -29.99
N GLN A 249 15.56 -9.91 -29.52
CA GLN A 249 14.38 -9.96 -30.37
C GLN A 249 14.00 -8.58 -30.92
N ILE A 250 14.09 -7.52 -30.10
CA ILE A 250 13.87 -6.13 -30.53
C ILE A 250 14.92 -5.75 -31.57
N SER A 251 16.20 -6.03 -31.32
CA SER A 251 17.29 -5.77 -32.28
C SER A 251 17.08 -6.50 -33.61
N SER A 252 16.63 -7.76 -33.58
CA SER A 252 16.27 -8.51 -34.79
C SER A 252 15.12 -7.85 -35.55
N LYS A 253 14.09 -7.38 -34.86
CA LYS A 253 12.94 -6.71 -35.46
C LYS A 253 13.30 -5.35 -36.05
N ASP A 254 14.16 -4.59 -35.38
CA ASP A 254 14.67 -3.32 -35.91
C ASP A 254 15.47 -3.53 -37.21
N ASN A 255 16.28 -4.58 -37.28
CA ASN A 255 17.00 -4.94 -38.50
C ASN A 255 16.05 -5.36 -39.64
N GLU A 256 14.99 -6.12 -39.34
CA GLU A 256 13.93 -6.47 -40.31
C GLU A 256 13.22 -5.21 -40.83
N TYR A 257 12.79 -4.32 -39.93
CA TYR A 257 12.12 -3.07 -40.32
C TYR A 257 13.04 -2.14 -41.10
N SER A 258 14.31 -2.02 -40.72
CA SER A 258 15.32 -1.26 -41.46
C SER A 258 15.54 -1.81 -42.88
N SER A 259 15.53 -3.13 -43.03
CA SER A 259 15.60 -3.79 -44.34
C SER A 259 14.36 -3.53 -45.20
N GLN A 260 13.16 -3.58 -44.59
CA GLN A 260 11.90 -3.26 -45.27
C GLN A 260 11.86 -1.79 -45.71
N ILE A 261 12.28 -0.86 -44.85
CA ILE A 261 12.38 0.56 -45.17
C ILE A 261 13.35 0.78 -46.35
N SER A 262 14.50 0.08 -46.36
CA SER A 262 15.47 0.16 -47.45
C SER A 262 14.90 -0.38 -48.77
N SER A 263 14.14 -1.47 -48.74
CA SER A 263 13.44 -2.02 -49.90
C SER A 263 12.37 -1.07 -50.45
N LEU A 264 11.56 -0.49 -49.55
CA LEU A 264 10.56 0.53 -49.89
C LEU A 264 11.22 1.77 -50.50
N LYS A 265 12.35 2.22 -49.95
CA LYS A 265 13.10 3.36 -50.49
C LYS A 265 13.61 3.08 -51.90
N SER A 266 14.12 1.89 -52.16
CA SER A 266 14.56 1.45 -53.50
C SER A 266 13.40 1.41 -54.50
N THR A 267 12.24 0.87 -54.11
CA THR A 267 11.05 0.84 -54.96
C THR A 267 10.50 2.23 -55.26
N VAL A 268 10.47 3.13 -54.27
CA VAL A 268 10.11 4.54 -54.49
C VAL A 268 11.07 5.20 -55.47
N GLN A 269 12.37 4.94 -55.35
CA GLN A 269 13.40 5.50 -56.23
C GLN A 269 13.27 4.97 -57.68
N ASP A 270 13.00 3.69 -57.86
CA ASP A 270 12.75 3.07 -59.17
C ASP A 270 11.47 3.62 -59.82
N LEU A 271 10.38 3.75 -59.05
CA LEU A 271 9.15 4.39 -59.51
C LEU A 271 9.37 5.85 -59.90
N HIS A 272 10.17 6.60 -59.14
CA HIS A 272 10.52 7.98 -59.45
C HIS A 272 11.30 8.08 -60.78
N GLY A 273 12.27 7.18 -61.00
CA GLY A 273 13.00 7.09 -62.27
C GLY A 273 12.11 6.73 -63.46
N LYS A 274 11.17 5.80 -63.28
CA LYS A 274 10.14 5.45 -64.28
C LYS A 274 9.21 6.62 -64.59
N LEU A 275 8.83 7.41 -63.59
CA LEU A 275 7.99 8.59 -63.77
C LEU A 275 8.73 9.68 -64.57
N GLN A 276 10.00 9.94 -64.25
CA GLN A 276 10.83 10.92 -64.99
C GLN A 276 11.06 10.49 -66.45
N SER A 277 11.27 9.20 -66.70
CA SER A 277 11.44 8.68 -68.07
C SER A 277 10.12 8.64 -68.84
N ALA A 278 8.98 8.37 -68.20
CA ALA A 278 7.65 8.50 -68.81
C ALA A 278 7.27 9.96 -69.13
N ASN A 279 7.70 10.92 -68.31
CA ASN A 279 7.50 12.35 -68.57
C ASN A 279 8.25 12.86 -69.82
N SER A 280 9.22 12.09 -70.33
CA SER A 280 9.96 12.42 -71.56
C SER A 280 9.28 11.94 -72.84
N ILE A 281 8.16 11.20 -72.76
CA ILE A 281 7.41 10.67 -73.90
C ILE A 281 5.95 11.17 -73.81
N SER A 282 5.71 12.31 -74.45
CA SER A 282 4.39 12.90 -74.65
C SER A 282 3.54 12.02 -75.57
N SER A 283 2.72 11.14 -74.99
CA SER A 283 1.32 10.82 -75.39
C SER A 283 0.85 9.53 -74.74
N ILE A 284 0.42 9.61 -73.47
CA ILE A 284 -0.29 8.50 -72.83
C ILE A 284 -1.70 8.46 -73.43
N SER A 285 -2.05 7.33 -74.05
CA SER A 285 -3.39 7.08 -74.59
C SER A 285 -4.43 7.14 -73.48
N SER A 286 -5.57 7.78 -73.75
CA SER A 286 -6.73 7.87 -72.84
C SER A 286 -7.16 6.52 -72.27
N GLU A 287 -6.89 5.42 -72.98
CA GLU A 287 -7.25 4.06 -72.57
C GLU A 287 -6.30 3.46 -71.52
N GLU A 288 -5.05 3.93 -71.46
CA GLU A 288 -4.12 3.58 -70.38
C GLU A 288 -4.43 4.36 -69.10
N MET A 289 -4.97 5.57 -69.23
CA MET A 289 -5.37 6.40 -68.10
C MET A 289 -6.55 5.78 -67.35
N THR A 290 -7.57 5.30 -68.07
CA THR A 290 -8.72 4.61 -67.45
C THR A 290 -8.32 3.29 -66.77
N LYS A 291 -7.36 2.55 -67.33
CA LYS A 291 -6.78 1.37 -66.66
C LYS A 291 -6.04 1.71 -65.38
N ARG A 292 -5.24 2.79 -65.39
CA ARG A 292 -4.56 3.28 -64.19
C ARG A 292 -5.55 3.72 -63.12
N ASP A 293 -6.60 4.46 -63.50
CA ASP A 293 -7.63 4.91 -62.56
C ASP A 293 -8.41 3.73 -61.95
N ALA A 294 -8.75 2.72 -62.75
CA ALA A 294 -9.37 1.49 -62.25
C ALA A 294 -8.46 0.72 -61.28
N GLN A 295 -7.16 0.69 -61.56
CA GLN A 295 -6.17 0.05 -60.67
C GLN A 295 -5.98 0.84 -59.38
N ILE A 296 -5.98 2.17 -59.44
CA ILE A 296 -5.93 3.06 -58.26
C ILE A 296 -7.17 2.82 -57.39
N GLN A 297 -8.38 2.85 -57.95
CA GLN A 297 -9.60 2.57 -57.19
C GLN A 297 -9.58 1.17 -56.54
N ALA A 298 -9.06 0.16 -57.24
CA ALA A 298 -8.95 -1.19 -56.68
C ALA A 298 -7.97 -1.25 -55.50
N LEU A 299 -6.85 -0.51 -55.58
CA LEU A 299 -5.89 -0.40 -54.49
C LEU A 299 -6.45 0.41 -53.32
N GLU A 300 -7.15 1.51 -53.57
CA GLU A 300 -7.83 2.31 -52.54
C GLU A 300 -8.87 1.48 -51.79
N ALA A 301 -9.71 0.72 -52.51
CA ALA A 301 -10.67 -0.19 -51.89
C ALA A 301 -9.98 -1.28 -51.06
N LYS A 302 -8.81 -1.77 -51.50
CA LYS A 302 -8.02 -2.74 -50.72
C LYS A 302 -7.43 -2.11 -49.45
N VAL A 303 -6.92 -0.88 -49.52
CA VAL A 303 -6.41 -0.15 -48.36
C VAL A 303 -7.53 0.11 -47.35
N ALA A 304 -8.72 0.50 -47.80
CA ALA A 304 -9.88 0.71 -46.92
C ALA A 304 -10.31 -0.58 -46.19
N ARG A 305 -10.29 -1.73 -46.88
CA ARG A 305 -10.56 -3.04 -46.26
C ARG A 305 -9.51 -3.38 -45.21
N LEU A 306 -8.23 -3.26 -45.53
CA LEU A 306 -7.14 -3.54 -44.59
C LEU A 306 -7.17 -2.59 -43.37
N GLN A 307 -7.55 -1.33 -43.56
CA GLN A 307 -7.76 -0.41 -42.43
C GLN A 307 -8.91 -0.85 -41.52
N THR A 308 -9.97 -1.41 -42.09
CA THR A 308 -11.11 -1.92 -41.31
C THR A 308 -10.71 -3.19 -40.54
N GLU A 309 -10.02 -4.13 -41.19
CA GLU A 309 -9.50 -5.36 -40.56
C GLU A 309 -8.47 -5.05 -39.46
N LEU A 310 -7.63 -4.03 -39.66
CA LEU A 310 -6.67 -3.57 -38.65
C LEU A 310 -7.39 -3.01 -37.43
N LYS A 311 -8.41 -2.16 -37.61
CA LYS A 311 -9.23 -1.63 -36.51
C LYS A 311 -9.95 -2.73 -35.74
N GLU A 312 -10.51 -3.71 -36.46
CA GLU A 312 -11.17 -4.86 -35.83
C GLU A 312 -10.18 -5.72 -35.04
N SER A 313 -8.98 -5.93 -35.57
CA SER A 313 -7.91 -6.66 -34.87
C SER A 313 -7.42 -5.89 -33.64
N GLN A 314 -7.29 -4.58 -33.72
CA GLN A 314 -6.94 -3.71 -32.59
C GLN A 314 -8.00 -3.79 -31.48
N LEU A 315 -9.29 -3.78 -31.84
CA LEU A 315 -10.39 -3.93 -30.89
C LEU A 315 -10.33 -5.30 -30.17
N ARG A 316 -10.08 -6.38 -30.92
CA ARG A 316 -9.93 -7.73 -30.32
C ARG A 316 -8.73 -7.82 -29.37
N VAL A 317 -7.61 -7.18 -29.69
CA VAL A 317 -6.45 -7.14 -28.79
C VAL A 317 -6.80 -6.41 -27.50
N TRP A 318 -7.51 -5.28 -27.61
CA TRP A 318 -7.97 -4.52 -26.46
C TRP A 318 -8.94 -5.32 -25.57
N ASP A 319 -9.89 -6.05 -26.17
CA ASP A 319 -10.80 -6.94 -25.42
C ASP A 319 -10.03 -8.04 -24.67
N LEU A 320 -9.01 -8.64 -25.30
CA LEU A 320 -8.17 -9.66 -24.67
C LEU A 320 -7.30 -9.10 -23.54
N GLU A 321 -6.80 -7.87 -23.67
CA GLU A 321 -6.10 -7.17 -22.60
C GLU A 321 -7.02 -6.90 -21.40
N ASN A 322 -8.27 -6.52 -21.66
CA ASN A 322 -9.26 -6.32 -20.62
C ASN A 322 -9.59 -7.64 -19.88
N VAL A 323 -9.79 -8.74 -20.61
CA VAL A 323 -9.97 -10.08 -20.01
C VAL A 323 -8.75 -10.50 -19.19
N ARG A 324 -7.54 -10.17 -19.65
CA ARG A 324 -6.29 -10.46 -18.90
C ARG A 324 -6.23 -9.66 -17.59
N LEU A 325 -6.65 -8.40 -17.59
CA LEU A 325 -6.74 -7.56 -16.40
C LEU A 325 -7.75 -8.12 -15.40
N GLU A 326 -8.95 -8.48 -15.85
CA GLU A 326 -9.97 -9.13 -15.00
C GLU A 326 -9.47 -10.45 -14.40
N PHE A 327 -8.79 -11.27 -15.20
CA PHE A 327 -8.19 -12.52 -14.70
C PHE A 327 -7.10 -12.26 -13.65
N SER A 328 -6.28 -11.23 -13.85
CA SER A 328 -5.25 -10.84 -12.87
C SER A 328 -5.85 -10.34 -11.56
N LYS A 329 -6.94 -9.58 -11.63
CA LYS A 329 -7.71 -9.14 -10.45
C LYS A 329 -8.28 -10.34 -9.71
N HIS A 330 -8.98 -11.23 -10.43
CA HIS A 330 -9.55 -12.43 -9.84
C HIS A 330 -8.49 -13.34 -9.18
N LYS A 331 -7.31 -13.45 -9.79
CA LYS A 331 -6.17 -14.18 -9.20
C LYS A 331 -5.67 -13.54 -7.90
N SER A 332 -5.63 -12.20 -7.82
CA SER A 332 -5.26 -11.49 -6.60
C SER A 332 -6.28 -11.75 -5.47
N ASP A 333 -7.57 -11.63 -5.78
CA ASP A 333 -8.66 -11.87 -4.83
C ASP A 333 -8.65 -13.33 -4.31
N LEU A 334 -8.37 -14.29 -5.20
CA LEU A 334 -8.24 -15.70 -4.83
C LEU A 334 -7.01 -15.96 -3.93
N SER A 335 -5.92 -15.24 -4.16
CA SER A 335 -4.71 -15.30 -3.33
C SER A 335 -4.96 -14.75 -1.93
N GLU A 336 -5.68 -13.63 -1.83
CA GLU A 336 -6.04 -13.02 -0.55
C GLU A 336 -7.00 -13.90 0.26
N THR A 337 -8.04 -14.45 -0.37
CA THR A 337 -8.94 -15.41 0.28
C THR A 337 -8.19 -16.67 0.76
N THR A 338 -7.22 -17.16 -0.03
CA THR A 338 -6.35 -18.28 0.39
C THR A 338 -5.49 -17.91 1.60
N ARG A 339 -4.96 -16.68 1.66
CA ARG A 339 -4.20 -16.16 2.81
C ARG A 339 -5.06 -16.12 4.07
N LEU A 340 -6.28 -15.60 3.98
CA LEU A 340 -7.23 -15.55 5.10
C LEU A 340 -7.56 -16.95 5.64
N TYR A 341 -7.79 -17.93 4.76
CA TYR A 341 -8.02 -19.32 5.21
C TYR A 341 -6.80 -19.93 5.91
N LYS A 342 -5.58 -19.64 5.44
CA LYS A 342 -4.35 -20.08 6.13
C LYS A 342 -4.23 -19.47 7.54
N GLU A 343 -4.51 -18.18 7.68
CA GLU A 343 -4.52 -17.49 8.98
C GLU A 343 -5.57 -18.08 9.94
N GLN A 344 -6.79 -18.37 9.45
CA GLN A 344 -7.84 -19.02 10.23
C GLN A 344 -7.45 -20.44 10.70
N ILE A 345 -6.84 -21.24 9.81
CA ILE A 345 -6.34 -22.58 10.16
C ILE A 345 -5.25 -22.49 11.22
N GLN A 346 -4.33 -21.53 11.11
CA GLN A 346 -3.25 -21.33 12.08
C GLN A 346 -3.80 -20.93 13.46
N GLU A 347 -4.78 -20.03 13.50
CA GLU A 347 -5.47 -19.65 14.75
C GLU A 347 -6.17 -20.85 15.41
N LEU A 348 -6.86 -21.67 14.63
CA LEU A 348 -7.49 -22.90 15.14
C LEU A 348 -6.46 -23.90 15.67
N GLN A 349 -5.32 -24.06 15.00
CA GLN A 349 -4.22 -24.90 15.49
C GLN A 349 -3.64 -24.39 16.80
N ASN A 350 -3.47 -23.07 16.96
CA ASN A 350 -2.98 -22.46 18.19
C ASN A 350 -3.98 -22.70 19.33
N ARG A 351 -5.27 -22.46 19.10
CA ARG A 351 -6.32 -22.75 20.09
C ARG A 351 -6.39 -24.21 20.49
N LEU A 352 -6.17 -25.13 19.54
CA LEU A 352 -6.13 -26.57 19.82
C LEU A 352 -4.93 -26.92 20.71
N LYS A 353 -3.75 -26.34 20.44
CA LYS A 353 -2.56 -26.51 21.30
C LYS A 353 -2.79 -25.96 22.70
N ASP A 354 -3.38 -24.77 22.81
CA ASP A 354 -3.69 -24.15 24.10
C ASP A 354 -4.70 -24.98 24.90
N ALA A 355 -5.74 -25.50 24.25
CA ALA A 355 -6.69 -26.44 24.86
C ALA A 355 -6.01 -27.74 25.30
N GLN A 356 -5.07 -28.26 24.51
CA GLN A 356 -4.31 -29.46 24.86
C GLN A 356 -3.43 -29.23 26.11
N ILE A 357 -2.83 -28.04 26.25
CA ILE A 357 -2.01 -27.67 27.41
C ILE A 357 -2.88 -27.45 28.67
N THR A 358 -4.00 -26.77 28.54
CA THR A 358 -4.84 -26.32 29.67
C THR A 358 -5.81 -27.38 30.19
N VAL A 359 -6.31 -28.28 29.34
CA VAL A 359 -7.36 -29.25 29.73
C VAL A 359 -6.78 -30.60 30.17
N PHE A 360 -5.54 -30.93 29.79
CA PHE A 360 -4.94 -32.26 30.04
C PHE A 360 -3.75 -32.28 31.00
N GLN A 361 -3.56 -31.26 31.85
CA GLN A 361 -2.61 -31.42 32.96
C GLN A 361 -3.14 -32.46 33.96
N PRO A 362 -2.39 -33.54 34.26
CA PRO A 362 -2.80 -34.49 35.28
C PRO A 362 -2.84 -33.77 36.62
N VAL A 363 -4.04 -33.61 37.19
CA VAL A 363 -4.22 -33.07 38.54
C VAL A 363 -3.61 -34.08 39.51
N ARG A 364 -2.37 -33.83 39.95
CA ARG A 364 -1.74 -34.60 41.03
C ARG A 364 -2.42 -34.21 42.34
N LEU A 365 -3.51 -34.89 42.67
CA LEU A 365 -4.12 -34.82 43.99
C LEU A 365 -3.22 -35.58 44.98
N SER A 366 -2.33 -34.84 45.65
CA SER A 366 -1.66 -35.32 46.87
C SER A 366 -2.69 -35.37 48.00
N LEU A 367 -3.45 -36.46 48.07
CA LEU A 367 -4.29 -36.76 49.23
C LEU A 367 -3.38 -37.25 50.36
N SER A 368 -3.12 -36.36 51.32
CA SER A 368 -2.47 -36.71 52.59
C SER A 368 -3.37 -37.68 53.36
N THR A 369 -2.97 -38.95 53.38
CA THR A 369 -3.63 -40.03 54.11
C THR A 369 -3.36 -39.88 55.60
N GLU A 370 -4.11 -39.01 56.29
CA GLU A 370 -4.19 -39.06 57.75
C GLU A 370 -5.66 -39.10 58.20
N ARG A 371 -6.15 -40.33 58.43
CA ARG A 371 -7.04 -40.76 59.51
C ARG A 371 -7.64 -42.12 59.14
N GLU A 372 -7.06 -43.16 59.71
CA GLU A 372 -7.74 -44.44 59.87
C GLU A 372 -8.84 -44.26 60.94
N ASP A 373 -10.03 -44.80 60.62
CA ASP A 373 -11.17 -45.12 61.51
C ASP A 373 -12.51 -44.64 60.95
N SER A 374 -12.90 -45.11 59.75
CA SER A 374 -14.30 -45.18 59.24
C SER A 374 -14.37 -45.91 57.88
N PRO A 375 -15.55 -46.41 57.45
CA PRO A 375 -15.69 -47.71 56.81
C PRO A 375 -15.05 -47.80 55.43
N GLN A 376 -14.26 -48.86 55.24
CA GLN A 376 -13.49 -49.22 54.02
C GLN A 376 -14.31 -49.29 52.70
N SER A 377 -15.64 -49.18 52.74
CA SER A 377 -16.50 -49.33 51.56
C SER A 377 -16.58 -48.08 50.66
N GLU A 378 -16.50 -46.87 51.21
CA GLU A 378 -16.66 -45.62 50.41
C GLU A 378 -15.34 -45.22 49.70
N SER A 379 -14.18 -45.51 50.31
CA SER A 379 -12.85 -45.29 49.72
C SER A 379 -12.61 -46.17 48.48
N GLY A 380 -13.11 -47.41 48.49
CA GLY A 380 -13.02 -48.32 47.35
C GLY A 380 -13.79 -47.81 46.11
N ALA A 381 -14.98 -47.25 46.30
CA ALA A 381 -15.79 -46.68 45.23
C ALA A 381 -15.15 -45.42 44.63
N LEU A 382 -14.57 -44.56 45.47
CA LEU A 382 -13.85 -43.37 45.01
C LEU A 382 -12.61 -43.74 44.19
N MET A 383 -11.81 -44.71 44.65
CA MET A 383 -10.63 -45.20 43.91
C MET A 383 -11.01 -45.88 42.59
N ALA A 384 -12.14 -46.56 42.53
CA ALA A 384 -12.67 -47.12 41.28
C ALA A 384 -13.05 -46.02 40.28
N ASN A 385 -13.71 -44.94 40.74
CA ASN A 385 -14.07 -43.79 39.92
C ASN A 385 -12.84 -43.00 39.43
N VAL A 386 -11.80 -42.85 40.26
CA VAL A 386 -10.53 -42.22 39.85
C VAL A 386 -9.84 -43.05 38.76
N ARG A 387 -9.80 -44.37 38.90
CA ARG A 387 -9.22 -45.27 37.87
C ARG A 387 -10.04 -45.27 36.58
N LEU A 388 -11.38 -45.18 36.68
CA LEU A 388 -12.25 -45.06 35.53
C LEU A 388 -12.04 -43.72 34.82
N TYR A 389 -11.96 -42.62 35.57
CA TYR A 389 -11.67 -41.28 35.05
C TYR A 389 -10.34 -41.27 34.28
N ASP A 390 -9.28 -41.82 34.87
CA ASP A 390 -7.94 -41.85 34.25
C ASP A 390 -7.91 -42.69 32.95
N ARG A 391 -8.60 -43.84 32.93
CA ARG A 391 -8.77 -44.65 31.72
C ARG A 391 -9.58 -43.93 30.64
N THR A 392 -10.68 -43.28 31.02
CA THR A 392 -11.54 -42.52 30.10
C THR A 392 -10.78 -41.31 29.54
N LEU A 393 -9.93 -40.66 30.34
CA LEU A 393 -9.09 -39.53 29.92
C LEU A 393 -8.03 -39.98 28.92
N LYS A 394 -7.36 -41.11 29.18
CA LYS A 394 -6.43 -41.71 28.24
C LYS A 394 -7.11 -42.08 26.92
N HIS A 395 -8.28 -42.71 26.99
CA HIS A 395 -9.06 -43.06 25.79
C HIS A 395 -9.49 -41.82 24.99
N LEU A 396 -9.90 -40.74 25.67
CA LEU A 396 -10.23 -39.47 25.01
C LEU A 396 -9.00 -38.86 24.33
N ALA A 397 -7.84 -38.89 24.98
CA ALA A 397 -6.59 -38.42 24.40
C ALA A 397 -6.19 -39.24 23.16
N ASP A 398 -6.36 -40.56 23.19
CA ASP A 398 -6.10 -41.45 22.05
C ASP A 398 -7.05 -41.15 20.88
N ILE A 399 -8.35 -40.93 21.14
CA ILE A 399 -9.33 -40.51 20.10
C ILE A 399 -8.96 -39.15 19.52
N MET A 400 -8.60 -38.18 20.36
CA MET A 400 -8.20 -36.83 19.93
C MET A 400 -6.94 -36.88 19.05
N ASN A 401 -5.95 -37.69 19.41
CA ASN A 401 -4.75 -37.90 18.61
C ASN A 401 -5.07 -38.61 17.28
N ALA A 402 -5.93 -39.63 17.29
CA ALA A 402 -6.35 -40.33 16.08
C ALA A 402 -7.14 -39.41 15.12
N LEU A 403 -8.02 -38.56 15.65
CA LEU A 403 -8.73 -37.53 14.89
C LEU A 403 -7.75 -36.52 14.28
N THR A 404 -6.81 -36.02 15.08
CA THR A 404 -5.86 -34.98 14.64
C THR A 404 -4.91 -35.52 13.57
N ASN A 405 -4.29 -36.67 13.79
CA ASN A 405 -3.38 -37.30 12.83
C ASN A 405 -4.13 -37.76 11.58
N GLY A 406 -5.30 -38.37 11.74
CA GLY A 406 -6.12 -38.83 10.62
C GLY A 406 -6.63 -37.69 9.73
N LEU A 407 -6.99 -36.53 10.31
CA LEU A 407 -7.32 -35.34 9.53
C LEU A 407 -6.11 -34.78 8.80
N THR A 408 -4.95 -34.75 9.46
CA THR A 408 -3.70 -34.23 8.88
C THR A 408 -3.25 -35.07 7.69
N ASP A 409 -3.15 -36.39 7.85
CA ASP A 409 -2.75 -37.30 6.77
C ASP A 409 -3.70 -37.23 5.57
N SER A 410 -5.00 -37.12 5.87
CA SER A 410 -6.00 -37.02 4.82
C SER A 410 -5.93 -35.69 4.09
N LEU A 411 -5.74 -34.57 4.80
CA LEU A 411 -5.57 -33.26 4.20
C LEU A 411 -4.35 -33.23 3.26
N VAL A 412 -3.24 -33.83 3.68
CA VAL A 412 -2.04 -34.01 2.84
C VAL A 412 -2.38 -34.78 1.56
N ALA A 413 -3.16 -35.87 1.66
CA ALA A 413 -3.60 -36.62 0.49
C ALA A 413 -4.49 -35.77 -0.45
N THR A 414 -5.43 -34.98 0.07
CA THR A 414 -6.25 -34.07 -0.74
C THR A 414 -5.41 -32.99 -1.41
N LEU A 415 -4.45 -32.39 -0.69
CA LEU A 415 -3.54 -31.40 -1.27
C LEU A 415 -2.68 -32.00 -2.38
N GLY A 416 -2.25 -33.27 -2.24
CA GLY A 416 -1.54 -33.99 -3.31
C GLY A 416 -2.39 -34.16 -4.58
N LEU A 417 -3.68 -34.49 -4.44
CA LEU A 417 -4.62 -34.60 -5.57
C LEU A 417 -4.93 -33.23 -6.20
N VAL A 418 -4.99 -32.16 -5.41
CA VAL A 418 -5.19 -30.81 -5.93
C VAL A 418 -3.94 -30.30 -6.66
N ALA A 419 -2.74 -30.61 -6.15
CA ALA A 419 -1.49 -30.29 -6.83
C ALA A 419 -1.40 -30.98 -8.20
N SER A 420 -1.76 -32.27 -8.29
CA SER A 420 -1.78 -32.97 -9.57
C SER A 420 -2.81 -32.40 -10.55
N LEU A 421 -3.94 -31.86 -10.05
CA LEU A 421 -4.90 -31.13 -10.86
C LEU A 421 -4.33 -29.80 -11.40
N HIS A 422 -3.53 -29.11 -10.59
CA HIS A 422 -2.90 -27.84 -10.97
C HIS A 422 -1.79 -28.03 -12.02
N ASP A 423 -1.14 -29.20 -12.03
CA ASP A 423 -0.11 -29.55 -13.03
C ASP A 423 -0.68 -29.88 -14.42
N PHE A 424 -2.00 -30.01 -14.55
CA PHE A 424 -2.64 -30.18 -15.85
C PHE A 424 -2.54 -28.90 -16.69
N LYS A 425 -1.63 -28.91 -17.67
CA LYS A 425 -1.56 -27.89 -18.71
C LYS A 425 -2.78 -28.04 -19.62
N LEU A 426 -3.56 -26.97 -19.76
CA LEU A 426 -4.77 -26.87 -20.59
C LEU A 426 -4.60 -27.39 -22.04
N GLU A 427 -3.37 -27.39 -22.57
CA GLU A 427 -3.07 -27.85 -23.93
C GLU A 427 -2.90 -29.38 -24.08
N LYS A 428 -2.70 -30.13 -22.99
CA LYS A 428 -2.31 -31.56 -23.05
C LYS A 428 -3.28 -32.52 -22.37
N THR A 429 -4.29 -32.01 -21.68
CA THR A 429 -5.18 -32.82 -20.85
C THR A 429 -6.58 -32.79 -21.41
N THR A 430 -7.23 -33.95 -21.50
CA THR A 430 -8.64 -34.00 -21.93
C THR A 430 -9.55 -33.56 -20.78
N VAL A 431 -10.70 -32.98 -21.13
CA VAL A 431 -11.73 -32.58 -20.16
C VAL A 431 -12.14 -33.75 -19.25
N ASP A 432 -12.14 -34.97 -19.78
CA ASP A 432 -12.52 -36.17 -19.03
C ASP A 432 -11.48 -36.57 -17.98
N GLN A 433 -10.18 -36.38 -18.26
CA GLN A 433 -9.11 -36.61 -17.29
C GLN A 433 -9.20 -35.62 -16.12
N PHE A 434 -9.44 -34.34 -16.43
CA PHE A 434 -9.63 -33.32 -15.39
C PHE A 434 -10.88 -33.60 -14.54
N LYS A 435 -11.99 -33.99 -15.17
CA LYS A 435 -13.21 -34.41 -14.47
C LYS A 435 -12.99 -35.63 -13.57
N SER A 436 -12.20 -36.61 -14.02
CA SER A 436 -11.84 -37.78 -13.20
C SER A 436 -11.05 -37.35 -11.96
N GLY A 437 -10.02 -36.51 -12.12
CA GLY A 437 -9.25 -36.01 -10.98
C GLY A 437 -10.09 -35.19 -10.00
N LEU A 438 -11.02 -34.37 -10.50
CA LEU A 438 -11.98 -33.66 -9.64
C LEU A 438 -12.92 -34.62 -8.89
N GLY A 439 -13.32 -35.71 -9.55
CA GLY A 439 -14.10 -36.79 -8.94
C GLY A 439 -13.35 -37.48 -7.79
N GLU A 440 -12.05 -37.73 -7.95
CA GLU A 440 -11.18 -38.30 -6.92
C GLU A 440 -11.02 -37.36 -5.72
N VAL A 441 -10.81 -36.05 -5.95
CA VAL A 441 -10.77 -35.04 -4.89
C VAL A 441 -12.08 -35.02 -4.11
N LYS A 442 -13.21 -35.05 -4.81
CA LYS A 442 -14.54 -35.07 -4.18
C LYS A 442 -14.72 -36.33 -3.31
N GLN A 443 -14.38 -37.51 -3.83
CA GLN A 443 -14.49 -38.77 -3.10
C GLN A 443 -13.61 -38.76 -1.84
N GLN A 444 -12.41 -38.18 -1.94
CA GLN A 444 -11.50 -38.06 -0.80
C GLN A 444 -12.05 -37.12 0.29
N LEU A 445 -12.66 -35.99 -0.09
CA LEU A 445 -13.33 -35.08 0.84
C LEU A 445 -14.53 -35.74 1.54
N GLU A 446 -15.34 -36.51 0.81
CA GLU A 446 -16.46 -37.26 1.41
C GLU A 446 -15.96 -38.30 2.43
N LYS A 447 -14.88 -39.01 2.10
CA LYS A 447 -14.25 -39.97 3.01
C LYS A 447 -13.71 -39.28 4.28
N GLN A 448 -13.07 -38.11 4.13
CA GLN A 448 -12.62 -37.29 5.26
C GLN A 448 -13.77 -36.91 6.17
N HIS A 449 -14.85 -36.39 5.60
CA HIS A 449 -16.01 -35.95 6.33
C HIS A 449 -16.62 -37.10 7.15
N ASN A 450 -16.78 -38.27 6.54
CA ASN A 450 -17.31 -39.47 7.22
C ASN A 450 -16.41 -39.93 8.38
N ASN A 451 -15.09 -39.91 8.18
CA ASN A 451 -14.14 -40.26 9.25
C ASN A 451 -14.20 -39.26 10.41
N ALA A 452 -14.23 -37.95 10.11
CA ALA A 452 -14.35 -36.90 11.11
C ALA A 452 -15.64 -37.03 11.94
N LEU A 453 -16.77 -37.28 11.27
CA LEU A 453 -18.04 -37.55 11.95
C LEU A 453 -17.95 -38.77 12.88
N GLY A 454 -17.29 -39.84 12.44
CA GLY A 454 -17.07 -41.04 13.26
C GLY A 454 -16.31 -40.74 14.55
N TYR A 455 -15.22 -39.98 14.47
CA TYR A 455 -14.45 -39.55 15.64
C TYR A 455 -15.25 -38.60 16.54
N VAL A 456 -16.03 -37.67 15.99
CA VAL A 456 -16.91 -36.78 16.77
C VAL A 456 -17.92 -37.58 17.60
N VAL A 457 -18.50 -38.63 17.03
CA VAL A 457 -19.41 -39.54 17.77
C VAL A 457 -18.67 -40.25 18.90
N GLN A 458 -17.44 -40.71 18.68
CA GLN A 458 -16.61 -41.35 19.73
C GLN A 458 -16.23 -40.38 20.86
N VAL A 459 -15.86 -39.14 20.52
CA VAL A 459 -15.60 -38.07 21.51
C VAL A 459 -16.84 -37.81 22.34
N ARG A 460 -18.01 -37.64 21.70
CA ARG A 460 -19.29 -37.44 22.41
C ARG A 460 -19.63 -38.61 23.35
N SER A 461 -19.44 -39.84 22.90
CA SER A 461 -19.63 -41.04 23.72
C SER A 461 -18.72 -41.02 24.95
N THR A 462 -17.44 -40.68 24.77
CA THR A 462 -16.46 -40.60 25.85
C THR A 462 -16.76 -39.48 26.84
N LEU A 463 -17.23 -38.31 26.36
CA LEU A 463 -17.68 -37.21 27.21
C LEU A 463 -18.92 -37.56 28.04
N SER A 464 -19.84 -38.37 27.51
CA SER A 464 -21.00 -38.86 28.26
C SER A 464 -20.59 -39.74 29.45
N ILE A 465 -19.50 -40.51 29.33
CA ILE A 465 -18.94 -41.28 30.45
C ILE A 465 -18.43 -40.33 31.55
N PHE A 466 -17.74 -39.24 31.18
CA PHE A 466 -17.31 -38.23 32.16
C PHE A 466 -18.49 -37.58 32.87
N GLU A 467 -19.54 -37.21 32.14
CA GLU A 467 -20.76 -36.65 32.72
C GLU A 467 -21.39 -37.59 33.76
N GLY A 468 -21.39 -38.90 33.48
CA GLY A 468 -21.79 -39.93 34.45
C GLY A 468 -20.92 -39.93 35.72
N ILE A 469 -19.59 -39.94 35.57
CA ILE A 469 -18.65 -39.92 36.71
C ILE A 469 -18.86 -38.65 37.57
N PHE A 470 -19.05 -37.48 36.94
CA PHE A 470 -19.29 -36.23 37.65
C PHE A 470 -20.65 -36.22 38.36
N LYS A 471 -21.68 -36.81 37.76
CA LYS A 471 -22.99 -36.96 38.40
C LYS A 471 -22.91 -37.85 39.64
N ASP A 472 -22.23 -38.99 39.55
CA ASP A 472 -22.03 -39.90 40.68
C ASP A 472 -21.22 -39.25 41.81
N TYR A 473 -20.17 -38.49 41.45
CA TYR A 473 -19.39 -37.72 42.43
C TYR A 473 -20.23 -36.64 43.13
N ASN A 474 -21.05 -35.90 42.38
CA ASN A 474 -21.96 -34.89 42.94
C ASN A 474 -23.02 -35.51 43.87
N GLU A 475 -23.54 -36.68 43.55
CA GLU A 475 -24.45 -37.42 44.45
C GLU A 475 -23.76 -37.87 45.73
N LEU A 476 -22.50 -38.31 45.64
CA LEU A 476 -21.68 -38.67 46.80
C LEU A 476 -21.42 -37.45 47.69
N LEU A 477 -21.07 -36.30 47.09
CA LEU A 477 -20.83 -35.05 47.79
C LEU A 477 -22.09 -34.57 48.54
N LYS A 478 -23.26 -34.64 47.90
CA LYS A 478 -24.55 -34.29 48.53
C LYS A 478 -24.90 -35.21 49.71
N LYS A 479 -24.58 -36.51 49.62
CA LYS A 479 -24.76 -37.47 50.73
C LYS A 479 -23.83 -37.21 51.91
N THR A 480 -22.61 -36.70 51.66
CA THR A 480 -21.65 -36.34 52.71
C THR A 480 -22.00 -35.01 53.38
N LEU A 481 -22.44 -34.01 52.60
CA LEU A 481 -22.88 -32.70 53.11
C LEU A 481 -24.15 -32.79 53.98
N THR A 482 -25.07 -33.71 53.67
CA THR A 482 -26.32 -33.91 54.45
C THR A 482 -26.11 -34.67 55.77
N LYS A 483 -24.91 -35.22 56.03
CA LYS A 483 -24.56 -35.89 57.30
C LYS A 483 -23.85 -34.99 58.31
N GLN A 484 -23.46 -33.78 57.92
CA GLN A 484 -22.75 -32.83 58.78
C GLN A 484 -23.72 -31.77 59.32
N GLU A 485 -24.55 -32.13 60.30
CA GLU A 485 -25.29 -31.14 61.11
C GLU A 485 -24.65 -31.00 62.51
N HIS A 486 -24.54 -29.73 62.93
CA HIS A 486 -24.19 -29.21 64.26
C HIS A 486 -22.72 -29.25 64.73
N HIS A 487 -21.96 -28.22 64.36
CA HIS A 487 -20.91 -27.68 65.24
C HIS A 487 -20.90 -26.12 65.15
N PRO A 488 -20.76 -25.36 66.25
CA PRO A 488 -20.81 -23.89 66.19
C PRO A 488 -19.68 -23.30 65.33
N PRO A 489 -19.89 -22.12 64.71
CA PRO A 489 -18.93 -21.54 63.78
C PRO A 489 -17.65 -21.17 64.52
N SER A 490 -16.54 -21.77 64.08
CA SER A 490 -15.21 -21.38 64.53
C SER A 490 -14.78 -20.09 63.80
N PRO A 491 -13.89 -19.27 64.38
CA PRO A 491 -13.41 -18.02 63.78
C PRO A 491 -12.77 -18.17 62.39
N ASN A 492 -12.41 -19.40 61.97
CA ASN A 492 -11.96 -19.70 60.61
C ASN A 492 -13.08 -19.58 59.57
N VAL A 493 -14.34 -19.80 59.97
CA VAL A 493 -15.49 -19.71 59.06
C VAL A 493 -15.76 -18.25 58.68
N GLU A 494 -15.69 -17.31 59.64
CA GLU A 494 -15.85 -15.88 59.34
C GLU A 494 -14.71 -15.35 58.44
N ALA A 495 -13.46 -15.76 58.69
CA ALA A 495 -12.33 -15.41 57.82
C ALA A 495 -12.50 -15.96 56.40
N LEU A 496 -12.99 -17.20 56.26
CA LEU A 496 -13.28 -17.80 54.96
C LEU A 496 -14.46 -17.12 54.26
N THR A 497 -15.53 -16.79 54.99
CA THR A 497 -16.67 -16.03 54.45
C THR A 497 -16.24 -14.64 53.98
N SER A 498 -15.39 -13.95 54.74
CA SER A 498 -14.83 -12.66 54.33
C SER A 498 -13.93 -12.78 53.10
N ALA A 499 -13.12 -13.85 53.00
CA ALA A 499 -12.28 -14.09 51.83
C ALA A 499 -13.12 -14.44 50.58
N LEU A 500 -14.21 -15.18 50.74
CA LEU A 500 -15.14 -15.50 49.66
C LEU A 500 -15.89 -14.25 49.17
N LEU A 501 -16.30 -13.36 50.07
CA LEU A 501 -16.90 -12.07 49.69
C LEU A 501 -15.92 -11.18 48.93
N ALA A 502 -14.66 -11.06 49.41
CA ALA A 502 -13.63 -10.30 48.72
C ALA A 502 -13.33 -10.87 47.31
N ARG A 503 -13.33 -12.20 47.15
CA ARG A 503 -13.19 -12.85 45.84
C ARG A 503 -14.42 -12.64 44.95
N ALA A 504 -15.63 -12.58 45.51
CA ALA A 504 -16.84 -12.27 44.77
C ALA A 504 -16.81 -10.83 44.22
N ASP A 505 -16.35 -9.87 45.02
CA ASP A 505 -16.17 -8.47 44.60
C ASP A 505 -15.11 -8.36 43.49
N GLU A 506 -13.99 -9.09 43.61
CA GLU A 506 -12.96 -9.14 42.58
C GLU A 506 -13.48 -9.74 41.27
N ILE A 507 -14.27 -10.83 41.34
CA ILE A 507 -14.93 -11.41 40.16
C ILE A 507 -15.89 -10.41 39.52
N GLN A 508 -16.64 -9.65 40.32
CA GLN A 508 -17.57 -8.66 39.81
C GLN A 508 -16.83 -7.49 39.12
N ALA A 509 -15.71 -7.04 39.68
CA ALA A 509 -14.84 -6.04 39.06
C ALA A 509 -14.27 -6.53 37.72
N LEU A 510 -13.71 -7.74 37.70
CA LEU A 510 -13.19 -8.35 36.46
C LEU A 510 -14.27 -8.56 35.40
N GLN A 511 -15.51 -8.88 35.80
CA GLN A 511 -16.64 -8.96 34.88
C GLN A 511 -17.01 -7.60 34.26
N ALA A 512 -16.90 -6.52 35.03
CA ALA A 512 -17.11 -5.17 34.52
C ALA A 512 -16.00 -4.78 33.52
N ASP A 513 -14.74 -5.06 33.84
CA ASP A 513 -13.60 -4.81 32.95
C ASP A 513 -13.72 -5.62 31.65
N ILE A 514 -14.12 -6.89 31.72
CA ILE A 514 -14.37 -7.73 30.54
C ILE A 514 -15.49 -7.15 29.67
N LYS A 515 -16.52 -6.55 30.28
CA LYS A 515 -17.60 -5.91 29.52
C LYS A 515 -17.07 -4.66 28.81
N GLN A 516 -16.32 -3.81 29.52
CA GLN A 516 -15.74 -2.61 28.93
C GLN A 516 -14.77 -2.93 27.79
N LEU A 517 -13.89 -3.93 27.96
CA LEU A 517 -12.99 -4.39 26.91
C LEU A 517 -13.72 -4.98 25.69
N ARG A 518 -14.94 -5.51 25.86
CA ARG A 518 -15.77 -5.93 24.70
C ARG A 518 -16.31 -4.73 23.96
N ASP A 519 -16.81 -3.73 24.68
CA ASP A 519 -17.33 -2.50 24.08
C ASP A 519 -16.21 -1.79 23.28
N ASP A 520 -15.00 -1.63 23.85
CA ASP A 520 -13.83 -1.06 23.15
C ASP A 520 -13.41 -1.87 21.91
N LYS A 521 -13.59 -3.20 21.96
CA LYS A 521 -13.30 -4.08 20.82
C LYS A 521 -14.32 -3.92 19.70
N GLU A 522 -15.57 -3.61 20.00
CA GLU A 522 -16.59 -3.30 19.00
C GLU A 522 -16.27 -1.98 18.30
N ASP A 523 -15.88 -0.94 19.05
CA ASP A 523 -15.44 0.35 18.49
C ASP A 523 -14.22 0.19 17.58
N THR A 524 -13.25 -0.63 18.00
CA THR A 524 -12.07 -0.95 17.17
C THR A 524 -12.45 -1.61 15.85
N GLN A 525 -13.49 -2.44 15.82
CA GLN A 525 -13.98 -3.07 14.59
C GLN A 525 -14.66 -2.06 13.67
N VAL A 526 -15.45 -1.14 14.24
CA VAL A 526 -16.09 -0.05 13.48
C VAL A 526 -15.03 0.86 12.85
N LEU A 527 -14.01 1.26 13.60
CA LEU A 527 -12.91 2.10 13.10
C LEU A 527 -12.11 1.41 11.99
N LYS A 528 -11.89 0.08 12.10
CA LYS A 528 -11.26 -0.70 11.02
C LYS A 528 -12.11 -0.70 9.76
N ALA A 529 -13.41 -0.96 9.88
CA ALA A 529 -14.32 -0.91 8.74
C ALA A 529 -14.35 0.48 8.08
N GLN A 530 -14.29 1.55 8.87
CA GLN A 530 -14.20 2.92 8.35
C GLN A 530 -12.89 3.19 7.61
N LEU A 531 -11.75 2.71 8.12
CA LEU A 531 -10.46 2.81 7.44
C LEU A 531 -10.44 2.05 6.11
N ASP A 532 -11.02 0.85 6.08
CA ASP A 532 -11.11 0.03 4.87
C ASP A 532 -11.98 0.71 3.81
N LEU A 533 -13.08 1.36 4.23
CA LEU A 533 -13.97 2.10 3.34
C LEU A 533 -13.26 3.33 2.75
N TYR A 534 -12.56 4.12 3.57
CA TYR A 534 -11.77 5.26 3.08
C TYR A 534 -10.64 4.84 2.14
N ARG A 535 -9.99 3.70 2.42
CA ARG A 535 -8.98 3.16 1.53
C ARG A 535 -9.57 2.77 0.18
N SER A 536 -10.70 2.07 0.18
CA SER A 536 -11.41 1.70 -1.05
C SER A 536 -11.84 2.93 -1.85
N ASP A 537 -12.39 3.95 -1.19
CA ASP A 537 -12.81 5.20 -1.84
C ASP A 537 -11.62 5.95 -2.43
N PHE A 538 -10.50 5.99 -1.71
CA PHE A 538 -9.27 6.60 -2.19
C PHE A 538 -8.70 5.88 -3.41
N ASP A 539 -8.66 4.54 -3.39
CA ASP A 539 -8.16 3.75 -4.51
C ASP A 539 -9.08 3.90 -5.74
N ALA A 540 -10.40 3.95 -5.56
CA ALA A 540 -11.36 4.20 -6.63
C ALA A 540 -11.22 5.61 -7.25
N GLU A 541 -11.06 6.64 -6.43
CA GLU A 541 -10.82 8.02 -6.90
C GLU A 541 -9.48 8.11 -7.65
N ARG A 542 -8.45 7.42 -7.17
CA ARG A 542 -7.15 7.34 -7.85
C ARG A 542 -7.28 6.68 -9.23
N GLU A 543 -7.93 5.52 -9.33
CA GLU A 543 -8.15 4.83 -10.60
C GLU A 543 -8.94 5.71 -11.59
N ALA A 544 -9.98 6.40 -11.11
CA ALA A 544 -10.75 7.33 -11.92
C ALA A 544 -9.88 8.50 -12.45
N ARG A 545 -8.99 9.05 -11.62
CA ARG A 545 -8.06 10.09 -12.03
C ARG A 545 -7.02 9.62 -13.04
N GLU A 546 -6.45 8.43 -12.84
CA GLU A 546 -5.51 7.83 -13.79
C GLU A 546 -6.19 7.61 -15.15
N LYS A 547 -7.44 7.14 -15.16
CA LYS A 547 -8.24 7.00 -16.39
C LYS A 547 -8.50 8.33 -17.08
N MET A 548 -8.90 9.36 -16.34
CA MET A 548 -9.09 10.71 -16.91
C MET A 548 -7.79 11.29 -17.46
N ALA A 549 -6.66 11.05 -16.81
CA ALA A 549 -5.35 11.49 -17.30
C ALA A 549 -4.98 10.81 -18.63
N CYS A 550 -5.20 9.50 -18.74
CA CYS A 550 -5.01 8.75 -19.99
C CYS A 550 -5.94 9.25 -21.11
N GLU A 551 -7.23 9.47 -20.83
CA GLU A 551 -8.18 10.01 -21.81
C GLU A 551 -7.80 11.41 -22.28
N LYS A 552 -7.34 12.27 -21.36
CA LYS A 552 -6.81 13.61 -21.68
C LYS A 552 -5.60 13.51 -22.61
N GLU A 553 -4.67 12.60 -22.34
CA GLU A 553 -3.49 12.41 -23.20
C GLU A 553 -3.87 11.93 -24.61
N ASN A 554 -4.80 10.98 -24.71
CA ASN A 554 -5.34 10.51 -25.99
C ASN A 554 -5.97 11.67 -26.79
N ILE A 555 -6.83 12.49 -26.15
CA ILE A 555 -7.46 13.63 -26.81
C ILE A 555 -6.41 14.66 -27.26
N MET A 556 -5.35 14.90 -26.48
CA MET A 556 -4.26 15.79 -26.88
C MET A 556 -3.49 15.24 -28.08
N VAL A 557 -3.23 13.94 -28.14
CA VAL A 557 -2.57 13.29 -29.29
C VAL A 557 -3.44 13.38 -30.55
N ASP A 558 -4.75 13.14 -30.42
CA ASP A 558 -5.72 13.27 -31.51
C ASP A 558 -5.80 14.70 -32.03
N LEU A 559 -5.85 15.68 -31.12
CA LEU A 559 -5.85 17.10 -31.46
C LEU A 559 -4.59 17.49 -32.24
N ARG A 560 -3.40 17.09 -31.76
CA ARG A 560 -2.13 17.33 -32.46
C ARG A 560 -2.10 16.66 -33.84
N SER A 561 -2.69 15.48 -33.97
CA SER A 561 -2.74 14.75 -35.24
C SER A 561 -3.71 15.40 -36.23
N ALA A 562 -4.86 15.87 -35.75
CA ALA A 562 -5.80 16.65 -36.54
C ALA A 562 -5.19 17.99 -37.00
N GLN A 563 -4.51 18.70 -36.10
CA GLN A 563 -3.80 19.95 -36.42
C GLN A 563 -2.72 19.75 -37.48
N ARG A 564 -1.90 18.69 -37.37
CA ARG A 564 -0.91 18.34 -38.41
C ARG A 564 -1.58 18.08 -39.76
N ARG A 565 -2.70 17.35 -39.77
CA ARG A 565 -3.44 17.07 -41.00
C ARG A 565 -4.02 18.34 -41.63
N ILE A 566 -4.54 19.26 -40.81
CA ILE A 566 -5.00 20.57 -41.29
C ILE A 566 -3.84 21.35 -41.90
N GLN A 567 -2.68 21.41 -41.23
CA GLN A 567 -1.49 22.09 -41.77
C GLN A 567 -1.04 21.47 -43.10
N GLU A 568 -1.02 20.14 -43.20
CA GLU A 568 -0.67 19.43 -44.43
C GLU A 568 -1.65 19.74 -45.56
N LEU A 569 -2.96 19.73 -45.29
CA LEU A 569 -3.99 20.11 -46.27
C LEU A 569 -3.87 21.58 -46.69
N VAL A 570 -3.54 22.48 -45.77
CA VAL A 570 -3.28 23.91 -46.09
C VAL A 570 -2.07 24.03 -47.01
N LEU A 571 -0.98 23.32 -46.73
CA LEU A 571 0.20 23.30 -47.62
C LEU A 571 -0.13 22.73 -49.00
N GLN A 572 -0.90 21.65 -49.07
CA GLN A 572 -1.36 21.08 -50.34
C GLN A 572 -2.25 22.08 -51.12
N LEU A 573 -3.14 22.81 -50.45
CA LEU A 573 -3.94 23.86 -51.07
C LEU A 573 -3.08 25.02 -51.58
N GLU A 574 -2.05 25.43 -50.83
CA GLU A 574 -1.09 26.45 -51.22
C GLU A 574 -0.27 26.01 -52.44
N GLU A 575 0.08 24.73 -52.51
CA GLU A 575 0.79 24.15 -53.65
C GLU A 575 -0.11 24.04 -54.89
N VAL A 576 -1.37 23.63 -54.74
CA VAL A 576 -2.37 23.68 -55.83
C VAL A 576 -2.59 25.10 -56.32
N ARG A 577 -2.65 26.09 -55.41
CA ARG A 577 -2.74 27.52 -55.75
C ARG A 577 -1.54 27.96 -56.60
N LYS A 578 -0.32 27.48 -56.30
CA LYS A 578 0.89 27.81 -57.07
C LYS A 578 0.92 27.13 -58.45
N VAL A 579 0.48 25.88 -58.54
CA VAL A 579 0.56 25.08 -59.78
C VAL A 579 -0.58 25.38 -60.75
N ASN A 580 -1.80 25.60 -60.26
CA ASN A 580 -3.01 25.84 -61.07
C ASN A 580 -3.90 26.94 -60.43
N PRO A 581 -3.52 28.22 -60.56
CA PRO A 581 -4.25 29.34 -59.95
C PRO A 581 -5.71 29.45 -60.43
N ASP A 582 -5.99 29.13 -61.70
CA ASP A 582 -7.35 29.22 -62.28
C ASP A 582 -8.31 28.17 -61.68
N ILE A 583 -7.82 26.95 -61.42
CA ILE A 583 -8.61 25.87 -60.79
C ILE A 583 -8.83 26.17 -59.31
N PHE A 584 -7.79 26.67 -58.62
CA PHE A 584 -7.89 27.09 -57.22
C PHE A 584 -8.97 28.18 -57.04
N TRP A 585 -8.96 29.22 -57.89
CA TRP A 585 -9.97 30.28 -57.86
C TRP A 585 -11.37 29.78 -58.26
N ALA A 586 -11.49 28.91 -59.26
CA ALA A 586 -12.79 28.34 -59.63
C ALA A 586 -13.42 27.51 -58.51
N ALA A 587 -12.61 26.75 -57.76
CA ALA A 587 -13.08 25.91 -56.65
C ALA A 587 -13.39 26.70 -55.37
N THR A 588 -12.66 27.78 -55.09
CA THR A 588 -12.88 28.62 -53.90
C THR A 588 -13.94 29.72 -54.11
N ALA A 589 -14.12 30.22 -55.34
CA ALA A 589 -15.12 31.26 -55.65
C ALA A 589 -16.57 30.77 -55.70
N GLN A 590 -16.81 29.46 -55.85
CA GLN A 590 -18.15 28.87 -55.93
C GLN A 590 -18.89 28.73 -54.58
N ARG A 591 -18.25 29.07 -53.46
CA ARG A 591 -18.81 28.84 -52.11
C ARG A 591 -19.20 30.14 -51.40
N ASN A 592 -20.05 30.94 -52.02
CA ASN A 592 -20.76 32.04 -51.35
C ASN A 592 -22.28 31.83 -51.50
N PRO A 593 -22.97 31.16 -50.55
CA PRO A 593 -24.42 31.14 -50.54
C PRO A 593 -24.94 32.47 -49.98
N GLN A 594 -25.58 33.27 -50.85
CA GLN A 594 -26.39 34.41 -50.42
C GLN A 594 -27.44 33.98 -49.38
N PRO A 595 -27.65 34.74 -48.29
CA PRO A 595 -28.85 34.60 -47.47
C PRO A 595 -30.00 35.34 -48.17
N ASN A 596 -30.84 34.60 -48.90
CA ASN A 596 -32.06 35.15 -49.49
C ASN A 596 -33.24 34.84 -48.56
N ALA A 597 -33.84 35.90 -48.01
CA ALA A 597 -35.04 35.86 -47.20
C ALA A 597 -36.32 35.85 -48.06
N SER A 598 -37.25 34.94 -47.75
CA SER A 598 -38.70 34.90 -48.11
C SER A 598 -39.27 33.65 -47.41
N ALA A 599 -40.30 33.58 -46.56
CA ALA A 599 -41.47 34.39 -46.19
C ALA A 599 -42.05 33.84 -44.83
N PRO A 600 -43.34 34.02 -44.43
CA PRO A 600 -43.97 35.22 -43.87
C PRO A 600 -44.59 35.06 -42.44
N ARG A 601 -44.74 36.22 -41.76
CA ARG A 601 -45.78 36.68 -40.79
C ARG A 601 -46.43 35.71 -39.79
N GLN A 602 -46.44 36.11 -38.50
CA GLN A 602 -47.66 36.56 -37.77
C GLN A 602 -47.32 37.30 -36.44
N ALA A 603 -47.98 38.46 -36.25
CA ALA A 603 -48.47 39.10 -35.00
C ALA A 603 -47.52 39.30 -33.79
N ALA A 604 -47.52 40.39 -33.01
CA ALA A 604 -48.37 41.57 -32.86
C ALA A 604 -47.63 42.66 -32.05
N SER A 605 -48.06 43.92 -32.25
CA SER A 605 -48.14 45.09 -31.34
C SER A 605 -47.08 45.31 -30.24
N GLY A 606 -46.56 46.51 -29.97
CA GLY A 606 -46.89 47.88 -30.36
C GLY A 606 -45.88 48.81 -29.65
N SER A 607 -45.40 49.86 -30.32
CA SER A 607 -45.69 51.30 -30.05
C SER A 607 -45.27 51.79 -28.65
N ARG A 608 -44.68 52.96 -28.40
CA ARG A 608 -44.28 54.19 -29.13
C ARG A 608 -43.51 55.00 -28.04
N ALA A 609 -42.32 55.54 -28.29
CA ALA A 609 -42.03 56.87 -28.85
C ALA A 609 -41.68 57.95 -27.80
N THR A 610 -40.69 58.78 -28.19
CA THR A 610 -40.57 60.25 -27.96
C THR A 610 -40.37 60.72 -26.51
N SER A 611 -39.55 61.71 -26.16
CA SER A 611 -38.78 62.75 -26.87
C SER A 611 -38.05 63.60 -25.80
N SER A 612 -36.81 64.02 -26.10
CA SER A 612 -36.35 65.43 -26.20
C SER A 612 -36.11 66.27 -24.93
N ALA A 613 -34.95 66.95 -24.95
CA ALA A 613 -34.64 68.29 -24.40
C ALA A 613 -34.52 68.40 -22.86
N SER A 614 -33.63 69.19 -22.24
CA SER A 614 -32.64 70.19 -22.69
C SER A 614 -31.86 70.69 -21.45
N SER A 615 -30.63 71.22 -21.68
CA SER A 615 -29.98 72.35 -20.98
C SER A 615 -29.68 72.24 -19.46
N SER A 616 -28.55 72.69 -18.88
CA SER A 616 -27.37 73.42 -19.36
C SER A 616 -26.43 73.70 -18.16
N SER A 617 -25.11 73.51 -18.36
CA SER A 617 -24.00 74.44 -17.98
C SER A 617 -23.68 74.68 -16.47
N THR A 618 -22.45 74.80 -15.93
CA THR A 618 -21.10 75.11 -16.47
C THR A 618 -19.99 74.84 -15.41
N SER A 619 -18.87 74.22 -15.83
CA SER A 619 -17.42 74.46 -15.52
C SER A 619 -16.90 74.39 -14.06
N THR A 620 -15.75 73.77 -13.71
CA THR A 620 -14.40 73.85 -14.33
C THR A 620 -13.47 72.66 -13.98
N ARG A 621 -12.78 72.12 -15.01
CA ARG A 621 -11.36 71.64 -15.14
C ARG A 621 -10.67 70.87 -13.98
N GLY A 622 -9.92 69.77 -14.15
CA GLY A 622 -9.33 68.96 -15.25
C GLY A 622 -8.72 67.68 -14.58
N ALA A 623 -8.26 66.59 -15.19
CA ALA A 623 -7.69 66.31 -16.50
C ALA A 623 -7.77 64.79 -16.83
N SER A 624 -7.81 64.47 -18.13
CA SER A 624 -7.34 63.26 -18.85
C SER A 624 -7.59 61.86 -18.25
N ASN A 625 -8.62 61.13 -18.68
CA ASN A 625 -8.74 60.26 -19.89
C ASN A 625 -7.84 59.00 -19.91
N GLY A 626 -8.50 57.86 -19.68
CA GLY A 626 -8.07 56.49 -19.95
C GLY A 626 -9.21 55.53 -19.60
N ALA A 627 -10.31 55.60 -20.34
CA ALA A 627 -11.57 54.91 -20.04
C ALA A 627 -11.46 53.39 -20.26
N THR A 628 -11.21 52.66 -19.18
CA THR A 628 -11.51 51.23 -19.09
C THR A 628 -13.03 51.06 -19.12
N ARG A 629 -13.55 50.20 -19.99
CA ARG A 629 -14.97 49.80 -19.97
C ARG A 629 -15.23 49.17 -18.60
N LYS A 630 -15.91 49.90 -17.72
CA LYS A 630 -16.27 49.37 -16.40
C LYS A 630 -17.27 48.23 -16.58
N THR A 631 -16.84 47.03 -16.22
CA THR A 631 -17.69 45.83 -16.24
C THR A 631 -18.73 45.98 -15.13
N ILE A 632 -20.01 46.02 -15.51
CA ILE A 632 -21.12 46.06 -14.55
C ILE A 632 -21.53 44.62 -14.28
N TYR A 633 -21.32 44.16 -13.06
CA TYR A 633 -21.74 42.84 -12.59
C TYR A 633 -23.21 42.88 -12.18
N THR A 634 -23.96 41.85 -12.54
CA THR A 634 -25.40 41.74 -12.23
C THR A 634 -25.63 40.46 -11.43
N CYS A 635 -26.37 40.52 -10.32
CA CYS A 635 -26.64 39.33 -9.51
C CYS A 635 -27.50 38.32 -10.29
N PRO A 636 -27.06 37.06 -10.46
CA PRO A 636 -27.78 36.08 -11.26
C PRO A 636 -29.08 35.58 -10.61
N LYS A 637 -29.27 35.72 -9.30
CA LYS A 637 -30.51 35.29 -8.63
C LYS A 637 -31.64 36.30 -8.78
N CYS A 638 -31.39 37.58 -8.51
CA CYS A 638 -32.43 38.61 -8.55
C CYS A 638 -32.48 39.40 -9.87
N MET A 639 -31.40 39.38 -10.67
CA MET A 639 -31.20 40.16 -11.92
C MET A 639 -31.40 41.69 -11.81
N ARG A 640 -31.65 42.20 -10.59
CA ARG A 640 -31.94 43.61 -10.32
C ARG A 640 -30.74 44.35 -9.75
N PHE A 641 -29.94 43.68 -8.92
CA PHE A 641 -28.76 44.29 -8.34
C PHE A 641 -27.61 44.36 -9.36
N LYS A 642 -27.05 45.56 -9.53
CA LYS A 642 -25.95 45.86 -10.45
C LYS A 642 -24.90 46.70 -9.74
N CYS A 643 -23.64 46.31 -9.83
CA CYS A 643 -22.52 47.08 -9.28
C CYS A 643 -21.26 46.93 -10.13
N GLU A 644 -20.33 47.87 -9.98
CA GLU A 644 -19.06 47.87 -10.73
C GLU A 644 -17.98 47.02 -10.05
N SER A 645 -18.17 46.63 -8.78
CA SER A 645 -17.27 45.76 -8.03
C SER A 645 -17.82 44.33 -7.99
N TYR A 646 -16.99 43.35 -8.35
CA TYR A 646 -17.34 41.94 -8.23
C TYR A 646 -17.60 41.52 -6.77
N SER A 647 -16.79 42.01 -5.82
CA SER A 647 -16.94 41.65 -4.40
C SER A 647 -18.31 42.05 -3.85
N VAL A 648 -18.82 43.21 -4.27
CA VAL A 648 -20.12 43.73 -3.83
C VAL A 648 -21.27 42.93 -4.45
N MET A 649 -21.06 42.36 -5.65
CA MET A 649 -22.04 41.46 -6.28
C MET A 649 -22.04 40.09 -5.60
N GLU A 650 -20.88 39.59 -5.20
CA GLU A 650 -20.69 38.33 -4.46
C GLU A 650 -21.35 38.40 -3.08
N ASP A 651 -21.08 39.47 -2.30
CA ASP A 651 -21.73 39.73 -1.01
C ASP A 651 -23.26 39.79 -1.15
N HIS A 652 -23.74 40.42 -2.23
CA HIS A 652 -25.18 40.47 -2.51
C HIS A 652 -25.73 39.11 -2.93
N LEU A 653 -24.99 38.32 -3.71
CA LEU A 653 -25.42 36.99 -4.14
C LEU A 653 -25.59 36.05 -2.95
N ASP A 654 -24.66 36.07 -1.99
CA ASP A 654 -24.75 35.28 -0.76
C ASP A 654 -25.94 35.72 0.10
N TYR A 655 -26.16 37.03 0.24
CA TYR A 655 -27.35 37.55 0.90
C TYR A 655 -28.64 37.13 0.16
N CYS A 656 -28.62 37.20 -1.16
CA CYS A 656 -29.76 36.89 -2.01
C CYS A 656 -30.07 35.39 -1.98
N LEU A 657 -29.07 34.51 -1.92
CA LEU A 657 -29.21 33.05 -1.85
C LEU A 657 -29.90 32.61 -0.56
N ASN A 658 -29.59 33.28 0.56
CA ASN A 658 -30.11 32.95 1.89
C ASN A 658 -31.56 33.40 2.15
N ARG A 659 -32.18 34.19 1.26
CA ARG A 659 -33.62 34.54 1.35
C ARG A 659 -34.46 33.74 0.36
N ASN A 660 -35.53 33.12 0.87
CA ASN A 660 -36.45 32.25 0.13
C ASN A 660 -37.67 32.95 -0.50
N ASP A 661 -37.80 34.27 -0.34
CA ASP A 661 -38.95 35.01 -0.87
C ASP A 661 -38.60 35.80 -2.14
N GLU A 662 -39.31 35.53 -3.23
CA GLU A 662 -39.12 36.14 -4.57
C GLU A 662 -39.40 37.67 -4.63
N VAL A 663 -39.72 38.31 -3.51
CA VAL A 663 -40.21 39.69 -3.50
C VAL A 663 -39.34 40.57 -2.59
N SER A 664 -38.51 41.40 -3.24
CA SER A 664 -37.72 42.53 -2.71
C SER A 664 -36.25 42.25 -2.35
N CYS A 665 -35.41 42.16 -3.38
CA CYS A 665 -34.05 42.69 -3.32
C CYS A 665 -34.10 44.12 -3.88
N ASN A 666 -34.26 45.12 -3.02
CA ASN A 666 -34.13 46.54 -3.36
C ASN A 666 -32.83 47.07 -2.72
N PRO A 667 -31.98 47.81 -3.45
CA PRO A 667 -30.75 48.35 -2.89
C PRO A 667 -31.06 49.59 -2.03
N ILE A 668 -30.45 49.67 -0.85
CA ILE A 668 -30.13 50.95 -0.20
C ILE A 668 -28.78 51.41 -0.76
#